data_AF-A0A2C9KVG9-F1
#
_entry.id   AF-A0A2C9KVG9-F1
#
_cell.length_a   1.000
_cell.length_b   1.000
_cell.length_c   1.000
_cell.angle_alpha   90.00
_cell.angle_beta   90.00
_cell.angle_gamma   90.00
#
_symmetry.space_group_name_H-M   'P 1'
#
loop_
_entity.id
_entity.type
_entity.pdbx_description
1 polymer ?
#
loop_
_entity_poly.entity_id
_entity_poly.type
_entity_poly.pdbx_seq_one_letter_code
_entity_poly.pdbx_strand_id
1 'polypeptide(L)'
;MIQNPKTGKPISLEDSVLSGCINLADGSFETQNGEIISITEACALGLIEGQTLKEILRVYQQLSLANLVSSGQFDPYTGLVTDLKSGQTLTLQAAVESRVIDPTSTFFYDLAQNRVLSLSEAFDTGRLNKLSGEVIHPSTGEKLSVEQAELKKQINCDINPDEIVERLESLALLRRCMDTHQPAIRVPNVQHLVSVEEAVTMGILQVPKAAYVEEETVGQVQLGLAVQMERMDSQVALTILAALDKHSLEQEIGKGHFNPTTGMYVNPKTQKQFTIDEAHKSGLWNPYCVFLVDTETDSVTSLGYLADKGKFDPVSCHYLSDTMDTSMTINEAIAKGLILPYIEPEKYVDTSCALKDLIDSGKVNPRTTDFMAANDLRLSLRDALANGFLTMGSKVKIDSETGAVVLASNEIVVQSLIQVKEQSDWLSDIANVLASQGLPSEKLDTLKRQTEDCLGLKEEISRNEPELRNVISQAEQIMQENVKTQDNQKVKDEVAQQFQKLKSSTTDLKVRFDMVNTETDNRSQKLSQMGRNLEELYYQMEELDQWLDSAIEKTQDFQLPSVEIDIQYTSMKELLEELKEREEDLSSIVKSADAFKENIQDVDKDVESFRKRLDILPTLREAGDAGVLDDELESIEAKFKDISKECAKQMERIGSLAKLSKIVNEHKER
;
A
#
# COMPACT_ATOMS: atom_id res chain seq x y z
N MET A 1 -12.50 -26.27 42.16
CA MET A 1 -11.74 -25.91 43.38
C MET A 1 -11.86 -24.41 43.63
N ILE A 2 -11.77 -24.01 44.89
CA ILE A 2 -11.85 -22.60 45.31
C ILE A 2 -10.56 -22.21 46.03
N GLN A 3 -9.99 -21.05 45.76
CA GLN A 3 -8.80 -20.59 46.47
C GLN A 3 -9.18 -20.06 47.86
N ASN A 4 -8.62 -20.67 48.91
CA ASN A 4 -8.85 -20.21 50.28
C ASN A 4 -8.19 -18.84 50.50
N PRO A 5 -8.93 -17.81 50.93
CA PRO A 5 -8.39 -16.46 51.09
C PRO A 5 -7.27 -16.32 52.13
N LYS A 6 -7.32 -17.16 53.18
CA LYS A 6 -6.39 -17.10 54.32
C LYS A 6 -5.08 -17.85 54.06
N THR A 7 -5.11 -18.86 53.19
CA THR A 7 -3.97 -19.77 52.98
C THR A 7 -3.45 -19.78 51.55
N GLY A 8 -4.19 -19.22 50.60
CA GLY A 8 -3.92 -19.28 49.17
C GLY A 8 -4.02 -20.69 48.56
N LYS A 9 -4.34 -21.71 49.37
CA LYS A 9 -4.44 -23.12 48.95
C LYS A 9 -5.84 -23.43 48.43
N PRO A 10 -5.98 -24.37 47.50
CA PRO A 10 -7.28 -24.73 46.97
C PRO A 10 -8.05 -25.59 47.99
N ILE A 11 -9.32 -25.27 48.21
CA ILE A 11 -10.28 -25.93 49.11
C ILE A 11 -11.53 -26.39 48.36
N SER A 12 -12.29 -27.29 48.98
CA SER A 12 -13.57 -27.76 48.45
C SER A 12 -14.68 -26.69 48.59
N LEU A 13 -15.78 -26.86 47.87
CA LEU A 13 -16.97 -26.00 48.02
C LEU A 13 -17.53 -26.08 49.44
N GLU A 14 -17.62 -27.27 50.02
CA GLU A 14 -18.10 -27.47 51.39
C GLU A 14 -17.24 -26.72 52.41
N ASP A 15 -15.91 -26.89 52.33
CA ASP A 15 -14.97 -26.21 53.23
C ASP A 15 -15.01 -24.69 53.05
N SER A 16 -15.24 -24.21 51.82
CA SER A 16 -15.32 -22.78 51.52
C SER A 16 -16.51 -22.12 52.23
N VAL A 17 -17.67 -22.79 52.23
CA VAL A 17 -18.88 -22.32 52.92
C VAL A 17 -18.69 -22.40 54.43
N LEU A 18 -18.12 -23.49 54.95
CA LEU A 18 -17.84 -23.63 56.39
C LEU A 18 -16.82 -22.63 56.91
N SER A 19 -15.81 -22.29 56.09
CA SER A 19 -14.80 -21.30 56.45
C SER A 19 -15.29 -19.84 56.32
N GLY A 20 -16.49 -19.65 55.76
CA GLY A 20 -17.15 -18.38 55.56
C GLY A 20 -16.67 -17.58 54.34
N CYS A 21 -15.78 -18.13 53.51
CA CYS A 21 -15.26 -17.38 52.35
C CYS A 21 -16.22 -17.33 51.16
N ILE A 22 -17.21 -18.23 51.08
CA ILE A 22 -18.34 -18.15 50.14
C ILE A 22 -19.63 -18.07 50.93
N ASN A 23 -20.46 -17.10 50.58
CA ASN A 23 -21.85 -17.04 51.00
C ASN A 23 -22.77 -17.28 49.79
N LEU A 24 -23.48 -18.41 49.81
CA LEU A 24 -24.36 -18.83 48.73
C LEU A 24 -25.72 -18.11 48.73
N ALA A 25 -26.09 -17.44 49.82
CA ALA A 25 -27.37 -16.74 49.92
C ALA A 25 -27.33 -15.36 49.23
N ASP A 26 -26.20 -14.65 49.35
CA ASP A 26 -25.96 -13.35 48.72
C ASP A 26 -25.04 -13.46 47.49
N GLY A 27 -24.54 -14.66 47.17
CA GLY A 27 -23.67 -14.89 46.01
C GLY A 27 -22.33 -14.17 46.14
N SER A 28 -21.79 -14.03 47.35
CA SER A 28 -20.56 -13.30 47.63
C SER A 28 -19.36 -14.19 47.99
N PHE A 29 -18.17 -13.64 47.76
CA PHE A 29 -16.87 -14.24 48.03
C PHE A 29 -15.97 -13.24 48.76
N GLU A 30 -15.34 -13.65 49.87
CA GLU A 30 -14.37 -12.83 50.60
C GLU A 30 -12.95 -13.04 50.05
N THR A 31 -12.27 -11.99 49.62
CA THR A 31 -10.90 -12.06 49.08
C THR A 31 -9.83 -12.12 50.19
N GLN A 32 -8.56 -12.34 49.81
CA GLN A 32 -7.45 -12.37 50.78
C GLN A 32 -7.31 -11.05 51.56
N ASN A 33 -7.77 -9.95 50.96
CA ASN A 33 -7.70 -8.61 51.55
C ASN A 33 -8.91 -8.29 52.44
N GLY A 34 -9.87 -9.21 52.57
CA GLY A 34 -11.14 -9.00 53.28
C GLY A 34 -12.18 -8.22 52.48
N GLU A 35 -11.95 -7.99 51.18
CA GLU A 35 -12.94 -7.37 50.30
C GLU A 35 -13.99 -8.41 49.90
N ILE A 36 -15.26 -7.99 49.85
CA ILE A 36 -16.37 -8.85 49.45
C ILE A 36 -16.68 -8.55 47.98
N ILE A 37 -16.50 -9.55 47.13
CA ILE A 37 -16.81 -9.51 45.69
C ILE A 37 -17.89 -10.53 45.35
N SER A 38 -18.47 -10.49 44.16
CA SER A 38 -19.41 -11.54 43.73
C SER A 38 -18.68 -12.84 43.41
N ILE A 39 -19.38 -13.97 43.48
CA ILE A 39 -18.83 -15.27 43.04
C ILE A 39 -18.51 -15.29 41.53
N THR A 40 -19.19 -14.46 40.73
CA THR A 40 -18.91 -14.30 39.29
C THR A 40 -17.58 -13.56 39.07
N GLU A 41 -17.35 -12.47 39.81
CA GLU A 41 -16.09 -11.72 39.78
C GLU A 41 -14.93 -12.56 40.34
N ALA A 42 -15.19 -13.34 41.40
CA ALA A 42 -14.20 -14.28 41.93
C ALA A 42 -13.78 -15.33 40.89
N CYS A 43 -14.71 -15.79 40.03
CA CYS A 43 -14.38 -16.66 38.90
C CYS A 43 -13.58 -15.93 37.82
N ALA A 44 -13.95 -14.69 37.46
CA ALA A 44 -13.22 -13.88 36.49
C ALA A 44 -11.78 -13.55 36.95
N LEU A 45 -11.55 -13.43 38.26
CA LEU A 45 -10.22 -13.29 38.87
C LEU A 45 -9.47 -14.62 39.04
N GLY A 46 -10.10 -15.76 38.73
CA GLY A 46 -9.52 -17.09 38.86
C GLY A 46 -9.44 -17.63 40.29
N LEU A 47 -10.17 -17.04 41.23
CA LEU A 47 -10.28 -17.49 42.63
C LEU A 47 -11.25 -18.67 42.78
N ILE A 48 -12.23 -18.78 41.88
CA ILE A 48 -13.16 -19.91 41.78
C ILE A 48 -12.99 -20.54 40.38
N GLU A 49 -12.78 -21.85 40.31
CA GLU A 49 -12.76 -22.56 39.02
C GLU A 49 -14.16 -22.59 38.39
N GLY A 50 -14.22 -22.41 37.06
CA GLY A 50 -15.49 -22.33 36.32
C GLY A 50 -16.41 -23.53 36.55
N GLN A 51 -15.86 -24.75 36.64
CA GLN A 51 -16.65 -25.95 36.93
C GLN A 51 -17.33 -25.90 38.31
N THR A 52 -16.65 -25.37 39.33
CA THR A 52 -17.25 -25.19 40.67
C THR A 52 -18.31 -24.08 40.66
N LEU A 53 -18.06 -22.98 39.93
CA LEU A 53 -19.09 -21.96 39.75
C LEU A 53 -20.33 -22.53 39.03
N LYS A 54 -20.13 -23.36 38.00
CA LYS A 54 -21.21 -24.02 37.26
C LYS A 54 -22.10 -24.88 38.15
N GLU A 55 -21.50 -25.60 39.09
CA GLU A 55 -22.25 -26.38 40.10
C GLU A 55 -23.12 -25.48 40.99
N ILE A 56 -22.61 -24.34 41.43
CA ILE A 56 -23.36 -23.35 42.20
C ILE A 56 -24.50 -22.75 41.36
N LEU A 57 -24.20 -22.31 40.14
CA LEU A 57 -25.17 -21.68 39.24
C LEU A 57 -26.30 -22.62 38.83
N ARG A 58 -26.07 -23.95 38.75
CA ARG A 58 -27.14 -24.94 38.53
C ARG A 58 -28.18 -24.97 39.65
N VAL A 59 -27.78 -24.68 40.88
CA VAL A 59 -28.71 -24.55 42.01
C VAL A 59 -29.52 -23.28 41.85
N TYR A 60 -28.87 -22.16 41.50
CA TYR A 60 -29.58 -20.90 41.25
C TYR A 60 -30.53 -20.96 40.06
N GLN A 61 -30.17 -21.68 39.00
CA GLN A 61 -31.04 -21.92 37.85
C GLN A 61 -32.35 -22.62 38.23
N GLN A 62 -32.31 -23.57 39.17
CA GLN A 62 -33.53 -24.23 39.68
C GLN A 62 -34.39 -23.29 40.53
N LEU A 63 -33.79 -22.24 41.06
CA LEU A 63 -34.41 -21.22 41.93
C LEU A 63 -34.53 -19.87 41.20
N SER A 64 -34.59 -19.88 39.87
CA SER A 64 -34.59 -18.66 39.07
C SER A 64 -35.96 -17.99 38.99
N LEU A 65 -35.97 -16.69 38.71
CA LEU A 65 -37.19 -15.93 38.43
C LEU A 65 -37.92 -16.49 37.20
N ALA A 66 -37.19 -17.00 36.20
CA ALA A 66 -37.78 -17.67 35.04
C ALA A 66 -38.63 -18.91 35.41
N ASN A 67 -38.29 -19.64 36.47
CA ASN A 67 -39.12 -20.77 36.94
C ASN A 67 -40.45 -20.28 37.54
N LEU A 68 -40.47 -19.12 38.18
CA LEU A 68 -41.71 -18.50 38.66
C LEU A 68 -42.56 -17.99 37.50
N VAL A 69 -41.94 -17.42 36.46
CA VAL A 69 -42.63 -16.99 35.23
C VAL A 69 -43.25 -18.20 34.52
N SER A 70 -42.45 -19.24 34.24
CA SER A 70 -42.90 -20.42 33.49
C SER A 70 -43.94 -21.26 34.23
N SER A 71 -43.91 -21.27 35.58
CA SER A 71 -44.96 -21.90 36.39
C SER A 71 -46.24 -21.06 36.54
N GLY A 72 -46.28 -19.85 35.97
CA GLY A 72 -47.40 -18.92 36.06
C GLY A 72 -47.56 -18.26 37.44
N GLN A 73 -46.57 -18.42 38.32
CA GLN A 73 -46.55 -17.80 39.64
C GLN A 73 -46.19 -16.32 39.59
N PHE A 74 -45.43 -15.88 38.59
CA PHE A 74 -45.03 -14.49 38.45
C PHE A 74 -45.35 -13.96 37.05
N ASP A 75 -45.98 -12.79 36.98
CA ASP A 75 -46.25 -12.09 35.72
C ASP A 75 -45.15 -11.03 35.48
N PRO A 76 -44.26 -11.22 34.48
CA PRO A 76 -43.15 -10.31 34.22
C PRO A 76 -43.58 -8.95 33.64
N TYR A 77 -44.80 -8.83 33.14
CA TYR A 77 -45.33 -7.55 32.63
C TYR A 77 -45.87 -6.67 33.75
N THR A 78 -46.55 -7.27 34.73
CA THR A 78 -47.24 -6.53 35.80
C THR A 78 -46.50 -6.54 37.13
N GLY A 79 -45.53 -7.44 37.32
CA GLY A 79 -44.81 -7.61 38.58
C GLY A 79 -45.64 -8.28 39.69
N LEU A 80 -46.80 -8.84 39.34
CA LEU A 80 -47.72 -9.49 40.28
C LEU A 80 -47.42 -10.98 40.41
N VAL A 81 -47.73 -11.51 41.58
CA VAL A 81 -47.53 -12.92 41.95
C VAL A 81 -48.87 -13.60 42.13
N THR A 82 -49.07 -14.76 41.52
CA THR A 82 -50.27 -15.59 41.72
C THR A 82 -49.96 -16.73 42.68
N ASP A 83 -50.65 -16.77 43.82
CA ASP A 83 -50.60 -17.93 44.70
C ASP A 83 -51.39 -19.09 44.07
N LEU A 84 -50.67 -20.13 43.63
CA LEU A 84 -51.27 -21.29 42.98
C LEU A 84 -52.26 -22.07 43.85
N LYS A 85 -52.21 -21.90 45.19
CA LYS A 85 -53.11 -22.61 46.11
C LYS A 85 -54.45 -21.89 46.24
N SER A 86 -54.43 -20.57 46.38
CA SER A 86 -55.63 -19.75 46.57
C SER A 86 -56.19 -19.15 45.28
N GLY A 87 -55.37 -19.08 44.22
CA GLY A 87 -55.68 -18.36 42.98
C GLY A 87 -55.64 -16.84 43.13
N GLN A 88 -55.20 -16.31 44.29
CA GLN A 88 -55.15 -14.88 44.56
C GLN A 88 -53.91 -14.26 43.92
N THR A 89 -54.09 -13.10 43.29
CA THR A 89 -52.98 -12.26 42.83
C THR A 89 -52.55 -11.29 43.94
N LEU A 90 -51.25 -11.22 44.17
CA LEU A 90 -50.61 -10.47 45.24
C LEU A 90 -49.52 -9.57 44.64
N THR A 91 -49.22 -8.46 45.30
CA THR A 91 -47.99 -7.71 45.01
C THR A 91 -46.78 -8.53 45.48
N LEU A 92 -45.60 -8.24 44.93
CA LEU A 92 -44.37 -8.93 45.30
C LEU A 92 -44.09 -8.86 46.81
N GLN A 93 -44.32 -7.70 47.44
CA GLN A 93 -44.24 -7.53 48.89
C GLN A 93 -45.20 -8.46 49.65
N ALA A 94 -46.48 -8.49 49.27
CA ALA A 94 -47.48 -9.32 49.94
C ALA A 94 -47.21 -10.82 49.75
N ALA A 95 -46.70 -11.22 48.58
CA ALA A 95 -46.28 -12.59 48.31
C ALA A 95 -45.10 -13.04 49.17
N VAL A 96 -44.14 -12.15 49.42
CA VAL A 96 -43.01 -12.40 50.33
C VAL A 96 -43.49 -12.51 51.79
N GLU A 97 -44.34 -11.57 52.24
CA GLU A 97 -44.88 -11.57 53.61
C GLU A 97 -45.75 -12.81 53.91
N SER A 98 -46.50 -13.28 52.90
CA SER A 98 -47.31 -14.49 52.98
C SER A 98 -46.54 -15.79 52.71
N ARG A 99 -45.22 -15.72 52.47
CA ARG A 99 -44.34 -16.86 52.15
C ARG A 99 -44.76 -17.66 50.91
N VAL A 100 -45.40 -16.99 49.95
CA VAL A 100 -45.66 -17.54 48.62
C VAL A 100 -44.37 -17.58 47.81
N ILE A 101 -43.55 -16.53 47.92
CA ILE A 101 -42.20 -16.47 47.36
C ILE A 101 -41.20 -16.29 48.51
N ASP A 102 -40.11 -17.06 48.47
CA ASP A 102 -38.96 -16.83 49.34
C ASP A 102 -37.97 -15.89 48.61
N PRO A 103 -37.79 -14.64 49.09
CA PRO A 103 -36.92 -13.68 48.43
C PRO A 103 -35.43 -14.02 48.57
N THR A 104 -35.04 -14.84 49.55
CA THR A 104 -33.64 -15.24 49.77
C THR A 104 -33.22 -16.41 48.89
N SER A 105 -34.20 -17.16 48.35
CA SER A 105 -33.98 -18.32 47.51
C SER A 105 -34.63 -18.18 46.13
N THR A 106 -34.76 -16.95 45.63
CA THR A 106 -35.21 -16.65 44.27
C THR A 106 -34.20 -15.73 43.61
N PHE A 107 -33.66 -16.12 42.46
CA PHE A 107 -32.52 -15.46 41.83
C PHE A 107 -32.79 -15.01 40.39
N PHE A 108 -32.07 -13.99 39.94
CA PHE A 108 -31.99 -13.61 38.52
C PHE A 108 -30.57 -13.10 38.22
N TYR A 109 -30.21 -13.01 36.94
CA TYR A 109 -28.90 -12.49 36.53
C TYR A 109 -29.00 -10.99 36.23
N ASP A 110 -28.21 -10.17 36.91
CA ASP A 110 -28.09 -8.75 36.58
C ASP A 110 -26.94 -8.54 35.60
N LEU A 111 -27.26 -8.15 34.37
CA LEU A 111 -26.27 -7.94 33.31
C LEU A 111 -25.45 -6.66 33.56
N ALA A 112 -26.05 -5.65 34.19
CA ALA A 112 -25.38 -4.39 34.49
C ALA A 112 -24.26 -4.54 35.55
N GLN A 113 -24.47 -5.37 36.58
CA GLN A 113 -23.47 -5.67 37.61
C GLN A 113 -22.71 -6.97 37.37
N ASN A 114 -22.97 -7.68 36.27
CA ASN A 114 -22.39 -8.97 35.92
C ASN A 114 -22.43 -10.02 37.05
N ARG A 115 -23.57 -10.14 37.75
CA ARG A 115 -23.70 -11.07 38.87
C ARG A 115 -25.12 -11.58 39.07
N VAL A 116 -25.21 -12.72 39.76
CA VAL A 116 -26.50 -13.26 40.21
C VAL A 116 -26.96 -12.45 41.43
N LEU A 117 -28.23 -12.03 41.43
CA LEU A 117 -28.87 -11.34 42.55
C LEU A 117 -30.02 -12.20 43.09
N SER A 118 -30.13 -12.26 44.42
CA SER A 118 -31.37 -12.72 45.05
C SER A 118 -32.42 -11.61 45.01
N LEU A 119 -33.71 -11.96 45.07
CA LEU A 119 -34.78 -10.97 45.20
C LEU A 119 -34.59 -10.12 46.47
N SER A 120 -34.18 -10.73 47.59
CA SER A 120 -33.92 -10.02 48.85
C SER A 120 -32.88 -8.92 48.65
N GLU A 121 -31.74 -9.26 48.04
CA GLU A 121 -30.67 -8.30 47.80
C GLU A 121 -31.06 -7.25 46.75
N ALA A 122 -31.74 -7.66 45.68
CA ALA A 122 -32.24 -6.73 44.66
C ALA A 122 -33.19 -5.70 45.28
N PHE A 123 -33.95 -6.07 46.31
CA PHE A 123 -34.77 -5.11 47.01
C PHE A 123 -33.99 -4.20 47.94
N ASP A 124 -33.02 -4.74 48.67
CA ASP A 124 -32.25 -3.98 49.65
C ASP A 124 -31.32 -2.97 48.97
N THR A 125 -30.82 -3.32 47.77
CA THR A 125 -30.04 -2.43 46.89
C THR A 125 -30.92 -1.48 46.06
N GLY A 126 -32.25 -1.68 46.07
CA GLY A 126 -33.19 -0.90 45.27
C GLY A 126 -33.17 -1.21 43.78
N ARG A 127 -32.48 -2.28 43.35
CA ARG A 127 -32.47 -2.76 41.95
C ARG A 127 -33.85 -3.25 41.50
N LEU A 128 -34.68 -3.75 42.42
CA LEU A 128 -36.07 -4.17 42.16
C LEU A 128 -37.00 -3.57 43.21
N ASN A 129 -38.12 -2.99 42.78
CA ASN A 129 -39.10 -2.37 43.68
C ASN A 129 -40.06 -3.43 44.28
N LYS A 130 -40.06 -3.60 45.61
CA LYS A 130 -40.94 -4.55 46.33
C LYS A 130 -42.46 -4.32 46.09
N LEU A 131 -42.86 -3.07 45.82
CA LEU A 131 -44.27 -2.68 45.68
C LEU A 131 -44.75 -2.73 44.23
N SER A 132 -43.99 -2.14 43.30
CA SER A 132 -44.37 -2.07 41.88
C SER A 132 -43.88 -3.25 41.05
N GLY A 133 -42.91 -4.04 41.53
CA GLY A 133 -42.31 -5.13 40.77
C GLY A 133 -41.43 -4.67 39.60
N GLU A 134 -41.11 -3.36 39.54
CA GLU A 134 -40.29 -2.77 38.49
C GLU A 134 -38.80 -2.84 38.81
N VAL A 135 -38.00 -3.15 37.80
CA VAL A 135 -36.53 -3.15 37.82
C VAL A 135 -36.04 -1.71 37.61
N ILE A 136 -35.09 -1.27 38.43
CA ILE A 136 -34.57 0.11 38.42
C ILE A 136 -33.12 0.11 37.94
N HIS A 137 -32.84 0.70 36.78
CA HIS A 137 -31.49 0.76 36.20
C HIS A 137 -30.50 1.46 37.15
N PRO A 138 -29.30 0.89 37.43
CA PRO A 138 -28.39 1.41 38.45
C PRO A 138 -27.87 2.82 38.16
N SER A 139 -27.54 3.14 36.89
CA SER A 139 -27.02 4.46 36.52
C SER A 139 -28.09 5.49 36.10
N THR A 140 -29.13 5.10 35.35
CA THR A 140 -30.13 6.03 34.82
C THR A 140 -31.35 6.22 35.74
N GLY A 141 -31.58 5.28 36.68
CA GLY A 141 -32.79 5.25 37.50
C GLY A 141 -34.07 4.93 36.72
N GLU A 142 -33.96 4.51 35.46
CA GLU A 142 -35.09 4.10 34.62
C GLU A 142 -35.83 2.93 35.29
N LYS A 143 -37.16 3.00 35.34
CA LYS A 143 -38.03 1.95 35.89
C LYS A 143 -38.69 1.20 34.76
N LEU A 144 -38.49 -0.12 34.74
CA LEU A 144 -38.99 -1.00 33.69
C LEU A 144 -39.70 -2.20 34.32
N SER A 145 -40.69 -2.76 33.61
CA SER A 145 -41.17 -4.09 33.98
C SER A 145 -40.05 -5.13 33.80
N VAL A 146 -40.19 -6.29 34.44
CA VAL A 146 -39.20 -7.37 34.31
C VAL A 146 -39.03 -7.78 32.85
N GLU A 147 -40.13 -7.91 32.10
CA GLU A 147 -40.10 -8.17 30.66
C GLU A 147 -39.30 -7.11 29.87
N GLN A 148 -39.58 -5.82 30.12
CA GLN A 148 -38.92 -4.73 29.40
C GLN A 148 -37.42 -4.65 29.74
N ALA A 149 -37.07 -4.94 30.99
CA ALA A 149 -35.68 -4.98 31.44
C ALA A 149 -34.91 -6.14 30.79
N GLU A 150 -35.55 -7.30 30.60
CA GLU A 150 -34.98 -8.45 29.89
C GLU A 150 -34.82 -8.18 28.38
N LEU A 151 -35.81 -7.55 27.75
CA LEU A 151 -35.73 -7.12 26.34
C LEU A 151 -34.63 -6.09 26.09
N LYS A 152 -34.42 -5.15 27.04
CA LYS A 152 -33.32 -4.18 26.99
C LYS A 152 -31.98 -4.73 27.49
N LYS A 153 -31.85 -6.05 27.69
CA LYS A 153 -30.63 -6.72 28.18
C LYS A 153 -30.05 -6.12 29.46
N GLN A 154 -30.92 -5.68 30.38
CA GLN A 154 -30.50 -5.19 31.69
C GLN A 154 -30.45 -6.32 32.73
N ILE A 155 -31.31 -7.31 32.59
CA ILE A 155 -31.37 -8.52 33.42
C ILE A 155 -31.65 -9.74 32.54
N ASN A 156 -31.40 -10.94 33.07
CA ASN A 156 -31.91 -12.19 32.54
C ASN A 156 -32.65 -12.93 33.67
N CYS A 157 -33.91 -13.28 33.43
CA CYS A 157 -34.72 -14.01 34.41
C CYS A 157 -34.24 -15.46 34.55
N ASP A 158 -33.64 -16.01 33.50
CA ASP A 158 -32.99 -17.30 33.52
C ASP A 158 -31.49 -17.17 33.86
N ILE A 159 -30.95 -18.21 34.49
CA ILE A 159 -29.54 -18.31 34.83
C ILE A 159 -28.99 -19.49 34.06
N ASN A 160 -28.33 -19.22 32.93
CA ASN A 160 -27.69 -20.23 32.11
C ASN A 160 -26.23 -20.47 32.59
N PRO A 161 -25.94 -21.56 33.32
CA PRO A 161 -24.62 -21.75 33.94
C PRO A 161 -23.50 -21.88 32.90
N ASP A 162 -23.76 -22.57 31.79
CA ASP A 162 -22.79 -22.80 30.72
C ASP A 162 -22.36 -21.47 30.08
N GLU A 163 -23.33 -20.66 29.69
CA GLU A 163 -23.09 -19.36 29.03
C GLU A 163 -22.43 -18.34 29.95
N ILE A 164 -22.84 -18.27 31.23
CA ILE A 164 -22.25 -17.36 32.20
C ILE A 164 -20.78 -17.72 32.45
N VAL A 165 -20.48 -19.00 32.68
CA VAL A 165 -19.10 -19.46 32.93
C VAL A 165 -18.22 -19.23 31.70
N GLU A 166 -18.72 -19.53 30.50
CA GLU A 166 -17.98 -19.28 29.25
C GLU A 166 -17.58 -17.81 29.09
N ARG A 167 -18.52 -16.88 29.34
CA ARG A 167 -18.25 -15.42 29.27
C ARG A 167 -17.25 -14.98 30.32
N LEU A 168 -17.34 -15.48 31.55
CA LEU A 168 -16.42 -15.13 32.64
C LEU A 168 -15.00 -15.67 32.39
N GLU A 169 -14.87 -16.89 31.87
CA GLU A 169 -13.57 -17.46 31.52
C GLU A 169 -12.94 -16.71 30.32
N SER A 170 -13.77 -16.34 29.33
CA SER A 170 -13.36 -15.48 28.22
C SER A 170 -12.90 -14.10 28.70
N LEU A 171 -13.61 -13.50 29.65
CA LEU A 171 -13.23 -12.22 30.24
C LEU A 171 -11.92 -12.34 31.05
N ALA A 172 -11.77 -13.40 31.83
CA ALA A 172 -10.55 -13.69 32.59
C ALA A 172 -9.32 -13.80 31.67
N LEU A 173 -9.49 -14.39 30.48
CA LEU A 173 -8.46 -14.46 29.45
C LEU A 173 -8.09 -13.07 28.94
N LEU A 174 -9.07 -12.24 28.57
CA LEU A 174 -8.83 -10.89 28.05
C LEU A 174 -8.18 -9.99 29.11
N ARG A 175 -8.64 -10.01 30.37
CA ARG A 175 -8.07 -9.22 31.48
C ARG A 175 -6.58 -9.46 31.71
N ARG A 176 -6.08 -10.66 31.38
CA ARG A 176 -4.64 -11.00 31.49
C ARG A 176 -3.80 -10.42 30.34
N CYS A 177 -4.44 -10.04 29.25
CA CYS A 177 -3.77 -9.74 27.99
C CYS A 177 -3.96 -8.30 27.50
N MET A 178 -5.01 -7.62 27.94
CA MET A 178 -5.38 -6.25 27.52
C MET A 178 -6.13 -5.49 28.61
N ASP A 179 -6.27 -4.17 28.45
CA ASP A 179 -7.15 -3.34 29.28
C ASP A 179 -8.61 -3.53 28.84
N THR A 180 -9.39 -4.24 29.66
CA THR A 180 -10.80 -4.55 29.34
C THR A 180 -11.75 -3.42 29.68
N HIS A 181 -11.30 -2.38 30.39
CA HIS A 181 -12.14 -1.24 30.80
C HIS A 181 -12.15 -0.11 29.76
N GLN A 182 -11.33 -0.19 28.70
CA GLN A 182 -11.30 0.81 27.64
C GLN A 182 -12.64 0.88 26.88
N PRO A 183 -13.37 2.02 26.89
CA PRO A 183 -14.61 2.18 26.15
C PRO A 183 -14.36 2.36 24.66
N ALA A 184 -14.80 1.40 23.85
CA ALA A 184 -14.48 1.37 22.42
C ALA A 184 -15.48 0.60 21.54
N ILE A 185 -16.50 -0.01 22.13
CA ILE A 185 -17.49 -0.82 21.43
C ILE A 185 -18.82 -0.07 21.44
N ARG A 186 -19.47 0.00 20.29
CA ARG A 186 -20.77 0.64 20.14
C ARG A 186 -21.86 -0.41 20.24
N VAL A 187 -22.76 -0.27 21.21
CA VAL A 187 -23.92 -1.17 21.39
C VAL A 187 -25.19 -0.47 20.90
N PRO A 188 -26.10 -1.16 20.19
CA PRO A 188 -27.40 -0.61 19.84
C PRO A 188 -28.15 -0.15 21.10
N ASN A 189 -28.90 0.95 21.01
CA ASN A 189 -29.65 1.52 22.15
C ASN A 189 -28.81 2.06 23.33
N VAL A 190 -27.47 2.00 23.26
CA VAL A 190 -26.56 2.64 24.21
C VAL A 190 -25.94 3.88 23.56
N GLN A 191 -26.10 5.05 24.19
CA GLN A 191 -25.64 6.33 23.63
C GLN A 191 -24.11 6.53 23.74
N HIS A 192 -23.48 5.86 24.70
CA HIS A 192 -22.03 5.92 24.93
C HIS A 192 -21.36 4.63 24.44
N LEU A 193 -20.05 4.70 24.19
CA LEU A 193 -19.25 3.51 23.94
C LEU A 193 -19.12 2.70 25.23
N VAL A 194 -19.30 1.40 25.13
CA VAL A 194 -19.09 0.46 26.23
C VAL A 194 -17.67 -0.10 26.18
N SER A 195 -17.21 -0.56 27.32
CA SER A 195 -15.94 -1.25 27.45
C SER A 195 -15.97 -2.67 26.87
N VAL A 196 -14.79 -3.26 26.64
CA VAL A 196 -14.67 -4.66 26.20
C VAL A 196 -15.33 -5.59 27.21
N GLU A 197 -15.13 -5.33 28.50
CA GLU A 197 -15.72 -6.08 29.61
C GLU A 197 -17.25 -6.06 29.61
N GLU A 198 -17.83 -4.87 29.46
CA GLU A 198 -19.28 -4.71 29.38
C GLU A 198 -19.84 -5.40 28.14
N ALA A 199 -19.17 -5.30 26.99
CA ALA A 199 -19.60 -5.95 25.75
C ALA A 199 -19.59 -7.49 25.85
N VAL A 200 -18.59 -8.09 26.51
CA VAL A 200 -18.54 -9.54 26.77
C VAL A 200 -19.67 -9.94 27.73
N THR A 201 -19.86 -9.16 28.79
CA THR A 201 -20.90 -9.38 29.81
C THR A 201 -22.30 -9.37 29.20
N MET A 202 -22.59 -8.38 28.34
CA MET A 202 -23.86 -8.24 27.62
C MET A 202 -24.04 -9.31 26.52
N GLY A 203 -22.98 -10.07 26.18
CA GLY A 203 -23.00 -11.06 25.11
C GLY A 203 -22.94 -10.46 23.70
N ILE A 204 -22.66 -9.16 23.60
CA ILE A 204 -22.45 -8.44 22.33
C ILE A 204 -21.12 -8.85 21.70
N LEU A 205 -20.08 -9.04 22.52
CA LEU A 205 -18.79 -9.57 22.08
C LEU A 205 -18.68 -11.06 22.48
N GLN A 206 -18.78 -11.95 21.50
CA GLN A 206 -18.62 -13.39 21.69
C GLN A 206 -17.17 -13.80 21.41
N VAL A 207 -16.37 -13.84 22.48
CA VAL A 207 -14.93 -14.13 22.42
C VAL A 207 -14.64 -15.49 21.78
N PRO A 208 -15.32 -16.61 22.12
CA PRO A 208 -15.04 -17.92 21.51
C PRO A 208 -15.28 -17.99 20.00
N LYS A 209 -16.02 -17.01 19.46
CA LYS A 209 -16.33 -16.91 18.03
C LYS A 209 -15.62 -15.74 17.35
N ALA A 210 -14.83 -14.97 18.10
CA ALA A 210 -14.29 -13.68 17.68
C ALA A 210 -15.31 -12.85 16.89
N ALA A 211 -16.52 -12.70 17.45
CA ALA A 211 -17.66 -12.10 16.75
C ALA A 211 -18.36 -11.04 17.59
N TYR A 212 -18.82 -10.02 16.90
CA TYR A 212 -19.74 -9.00 17.38
C TYR A 212 -21.17 -9.41 17.01
N VAL A 213 -22.11 -9.31 17.95
CA VAL A 213 -23.52 -9.67 17.75
C VAL A 213 -24.34 -8.41 17.50
N GLU A 214 -25.08 -8.37 16.39
CA GLU A 214 -26.04 -7.31 16.12
C GLU A 214 -27.45 -7.72 16.59
N GLU A 215 -28.02 -6.97 17.53
CA GLU A 215 -29.33 -7.27 18.12
C GLU A 215 -30.50 -7.16 17.13
N GLU A 216 -30.39 -6.31 16.10
CA GLU A 216 -31.48 -6.05 15.15
C GLU A 216 -31.68 -7.17 14.11
N THR A 217 -30.64 -7.98 13.85
CA THR A 217 -30.64 -8.96 12.75
C THR A 217 -30.38 -10.39 13.20
N VAL A 218 -30.09 -10.64 14.48
CA VAL A 218 -29.60 -11.94 15.01
C VAL A 218 -28.32 -12.41 14.29
N GLY A 219 -27.69 -11.55 13.49
CA GLY A 219 -26.49 -11.84 12.72
C GLY A 219 -25.24 -11.66 13.57
N GLN A 220 -24.44 -12.71 13.68
CA GLN A 220 -23.06 -12.62 14.17
C GLN A 220 -22.18 -12.06 13.05
N VAL A 221 -21.38 -11.04 13.37
CA VAL A 221 -20.48 -10.35 12.45
C VAL A 221 -19.05 -10.50 12.97
N GLN A 222 -18.10 -10.86 12.10
CA GLN A 222 -16.69 -10.96 12.48
C GLN A 222 -16.11 -9.60 12.91
N LEU A 223 -15.11 -9.59 13.79
CA LEU A 223 -14.53 -8.33 14.30
C LEU A 223 -14.06 -7.37 13.20
N GLY A 224 -13.43 -7.90 12.13
CA GLY A 224 -12.97 -7.08 11.01
C GLY A 224 -14.10 -6.31 10.32
N LEU A 225 -15.24 -6.97 10.09
CA LEU A 225 -16.41 -6.35 9.49
C LEU A 225 -17.12 -5.41 10.47
N ALA A 226 -17.09 -5.73 11.78
CA ALA A 226 -17.62 -4.83 12.82
C ALA A 226 -16.84 -3.49 12.87
N VAL A 227 -15.52 -3.51 12.64
CA VAL A 227 -14.70 -2.30 12.49
C VAL A 227 -15.11 -1.53 11.23
N GLN A 228 -15.29 -2.19 10.10
CA GLN A 228 -15.73 -1.55 8.85
C GLN A 228 -17.12 -0.92 8.97
N MET A 229 -17.99 -1.48 9.81
CA MET A 229 -19.32 -0.96 10.13
C MET A 229 -19.32 0.11 11.23
N GLU A 230 -18.14 0.57 11.68
CA GLU A 230 -17.97 1.56 12.76
C GLU A 230 -18.64 1.14 14.09
N ARG A 231 -18.73 -0.18 14.34
CA ARG A 231 -19.25 -0.75 15.60
C ARG A 231 -18.16 -0.92 16.66
N MET A 232 -16.90 -0.96 16.24
CA MET A 232 -15.75 -1.18 17.11
C MET A 232 -14.54 -0.38 16.60
N ASP A 233 -13.74 0.13 17.52
CA ASP A 233 -12.45 0.74 17.19
C ASP A 233 -11.44 -0.29 16.64
N SER A 234 -10.70 0.07 15.59
CA SER A 234 -9.76 -0.84 14.92
C SER A 234 -8.60 -1.28 15.81
N GLN A 235 -8.09 -0.38 16.67
CA GLN A 235 -7.01 -0.71 17.59
C GLN A 235 -7.51 -1.68 18.67
N VAL A 236 -8.73 -1.50 19.17
CA VAL A 236 -9.31 -2.43 20.15
C VAL A 236 -9.54 -3.81 19.52
N ALA A 237 -10.07 -3.88 18.29
CA ALA A 237 -10.22 -5.15 17.57
C ALA A 237 -8.87 -5.88 17.40
N LEU A 238 -7.80 -5.16 17.03
CA LEU A 238 -6.45 -5.71 16.95
C LEU A 238 -5.97 -6.25 18.30
N THR A 239 -6.15 -5.49 19.39
CA THR A 239 -5.72 -5.94 20.72
C THR A 239 -6.50 -7.17 21.20
N ILE A 240 -7.79 -7.27 20.87
CA ILE A 240 -8.58 -8.47 21.14
C ILE A 240 -7.99 -9.65 20.39
N LEU A 241 -7.82 -9.55 19.06
CA LEU A 241 -7.25 -10.65 18.25
C LEU A 241 -5.84 -11.04 18.70
N ALA A 242 -5.00 -10.07 19.08
CA ALA A 242 -3.68 -10.34 19.65
C ALA A 242 -3.75 -11.06 21.01
N ALA A 243 -4.75 -10.74 21.84
CA ALA A 243 -5.02 -11.48 23.07
C ALA A 243 -5.47 -12.92 22.79
N LEU A 244 -6.30 -13.14 21.76
CA LEU A 244 -6.69 -14.48 21.32
C LEU A 244 -5.49 -15.28 20.81
N ASP A 245 -4.57 -14.65 20.06
CA ASP A 245 -3.38 -15.32 19.55
C ASP A 245 -2.44 -15.84 20.65
N LYS A 246 -2.35 -15.13 21.79
CA LYS A 246 -1.60 -15.63 22.98
C LYS A 246 -2.15 -16.94 23.55
N HIS A 247 -3.39 -17.26 23.20
CA HIS A 247 -4.11 -18.49 23.56
C HIS A 247 -4.50 -19.29 22.31
N SER A 248 -3.74 -19.12 21.21
CA SER A 248 -3.98 -19.88 19.99
C SER A 248 -3.56 -21.35 20.15
N LEU A 249 -4.06 -22.18 19.24
CA LEU A 249 -3.73 -23.59 19.15
C LEU A 249 -2.21 -23.80 19.01
N GLU A 250 -1.52 -22.93 18.27
CA GLU A 250 -0.06 -22.93 18.14
C GLU A 250 0.63 -22.75 19.50
N GLN A 251 0.15 -21.80 20.32
CA GLN A 251 0.71 -21.57 21.65
C GLN A 251 0.48 -22.76 22.59
N GLU A 252 -0.68 -23.41 22.52
CA GLU A 252 -0.95 -24.60 23.33
C GLU A 252 -0.16 -25.84 22.86
N ILE A 253 0.09 -25.98 21.56
CA ILE A 253 1.02 -26.98 21.01
C ILE A 253 2.45 -26.69 21.49
N GLY A 254 2.90 -25.43 21.41
CA GLY A 254 4.24 -25.02 21.84
C GLY A 254 4.51 -25.22 23.33
N LYS A 255 3.48 -25.04 24.18
CA LYS A 255 3.53 -25.36 25.62
C LYS A 255 3.49 -26.87 25.90
N GLY A 256 3.18 -27.69 24.90
CA GLY A 256 3.00 -29.13 25.03
C GLY A 256 1.69 -29.52 25.73
N HIS A 257 0.71 -28.62 25.79
CA HIS A 257 -0.62 -28.89 26.35
C HIS A 257 -1.57 -29.54 25.34
N PHE A 258 -1.21 -29.55 24.06
CA PHE A 258 -1.99 -30.15 23.00
C PHE A 258 -1.12 -30.99 22.08
N ASN A 259 -1.56 -32.21 21.76
CA ASN A 259 -0.87 -33.08 20.81
C ASN A 259 -1.60 -33.04 19.45
N PRO A 260 -1.04 -32.40 18.41
CA PRO A 260 -1.74 -32.19 17.15
C PRO A 260 -1.91 -33.46 16.31
N THR A 261 -1.07 -34.47 16.53
CA THR A 261 -1.17 -35.77 15.82
C THR A 261 -2.33 -36.60 16.34
N THR A 262 -2.59 -36.52 17.64
CA THR A 262 -3.67 -37.29 18.29
C THR A 262 -4.94 -36.46 18.52
N GLY A 263 -4.83 -35.14 18.45
CA GLY A 263 -5.89 -34.18 18.80
C GLY A 263 -6.22 -34.14 20.30
N MET A 264 -5.42 -34.78 21.16
CA MET A 264 -5.69 -34.92 22.59
C MET A 264 -5.04 -33.82 23.42
N TYR A 265 -5.71 -33.45 24.52
CA TYR A 265 -5.17 -32.56 25.55
C TYR A 265 -4.14 -33.31 26.40
N VAL A 266 -3.02 -32.66 26.71
CA VAL A 266 -1.95 -33.18 27.57
C VAL A 266 -1.97 -32.40 28.89
N ASN A 267 -2.28 -33.08 29.99
CA ASN A 267 -2.26 -32.44 31.29
C ASN A 267 -0.83 -32.06 31.69
N PRO A 268 -0.51 -30.78 31.97
CA PRO A 268 0.86 -30.33 32.20
C PRO A 268 1.50 -30.95 33.45
N LYS A 269 0.69 -31.26 34.48
CA LYS A 269 1.17 -31.81 35.76
C LYS A 269 1.39 -33.32 35.70
N THR A 270 0.48 -34.05 35.03
CA THR A 270 0.48 -35.52 35.04
C THR A 270 1.02 -36.14 33.76
N GLN A 271 1.17 -35.34 32.70
CA GLN A 271 1.55 -35.76 31.34
C GLN A 271 0.61 -36.82 30.74
N LYS A 272 -0.56 -37.04 31.35
CA LYS A 272 -1.61 -37.91 30.82
C LYS A 272 -2.38 -37.18 29.72
N GLN A 273 -2.74 -37.93 28.69
CA GLN A 273 -3.57 -37.45 27.59
C GLN A 273 -5.04 -37.75 27.87
N PHE A 274 -5.90 -36.82 27.51
CA PHE A 274 -7.35 -36.90 27.62
C PHE A 274 -7.98 -36.46 26.31
N THR A 275 -9.14 -37.02 25.97
CA THR A 275 -9.95 -36.45 24.89
C THR A 275 -10.40 -35.04 25.29
N ILE A 276 -10.76 -34.23 24.30
CA ILE A 276 -11.14 -32.84 24.57
C ILE A 276 -12.46 -32.79 25.35
N ASP A 277 -13.39 -33.70 25.05
CA ASP A 277 -14.64 -33.86 25.80
C ASP A 277 -14.38 -34.23 27.28
N GLU A 278 -13.48 -35.18 27.54
CA GLU A 278 -13.11 -35.58 28.91
C GLU A 278 -12.42 -34.44 29.66
N ALA A 279 -11.48 -33.76 29.01
CA ALA A 279 -10.74 -32.64 29.60
C ALA A 279 -11.67 -31.46 29.92
N HIS A 280 -12.63 -31.16 29.05
CA HIS A 280 -13.62 -30.11 29.25
C HIS A 280 -14.60 -30.45 30.38
N LYS A 281 -15.20 -31.65 30.36
CA LYS A 281 -16.15 -32.10 31.39
C LYS A 281 -15.53 -32.23 32.78
N SER A 282 -14.23 -32.54 32.85
CA SER A 282 -13.48 -32.60 34.11
C SER A 282 -12.93 -31.24 34.56
N GLY A 283 -13.13 -30.17 33.79
CA GLY A 283 -12.64 -28.82 34.10
C GLY A 283 -11.11 -28.67 34.03
N LEU A 284 -10.42 -29.63 33.39
CA LEU A 284 -8.96 -29.60 33.24
C LEU A 284 -8.52 -28.62 32.15
N TRP A 285 -9.34 -28.44 31.12
CA TRP A 285 -9.03 -27.62 29.96
C TRP A 285 -10.30 -27.06 29.32
N ASN A 286 -10.30 -25.78 28.94
CA ASN A 286 -11.42 -25.17 28.25
C ASN A 286 -11.11 -24.98 26.74
N PRO A 287 -11.73 -25.76 25.84
CA PRO A 287 -11.52 -25.63 24.40
C PRO A 287 -12.12 -24.36 23.78
N TYR A 288 -13.04 -23.67 24.46
CA TYR A 288 -13.59 -22.38 24.01
C TYR A 288 -12.60 -21.21 24.19
N CYS A 289 -11.53 -21.42 24.96
CA CYS A 289 -10.43 -20.47 25.14
C CYS A 289 -9.17 -20.85 24.34
N VAL A 290 -9.31 -21.70 23.31
CA VAL A 290 -8.21 -22.12 22.43
C VAL A 290 -8.56 -21.74 21.01
N PHE A 291 -7.84 -20.76 20.46
CA PHE A 291 -8.22 -20.08 19.22
C PHE A 291 -7.43 -20.54 18.00
N LEU A 292 -8.07 -20.48 16.84
CA LEU A 292 -7.48 -20.83 15.54
C LEU A 292 -8.26 -20.15 14.42
N VAL A 293 -7.75 -20.18 13.20
CA VAL A 293 -8.47 -19.71 12.01
C VAL A 293 -9.05 -20.90 11.26
N ASP A 294 -10.37 -20.89 11.05
CA ASP A 294 -11.03 -21.74 10.05
C ASP A 294 -10.86 -21.10 8.67
N THR A 295 -10.05 -21.70 7.81
CA THR A 295 -9.76 -21.13 6.48
C THR A 295 -10.92 -21.31 5.50
N GLU A 296 -11.86 -22.22 5.75
CA GLU A 296 -13.05 -22.39 4.90
C GLU A 296 -14.01 -21.21 5.08
N THR A 297 -14.07 -20.65 6.28
CA THR A 297 -14.86 -19.44 6.59
C THR A 297 -14.03 -18.16 6.65
N ASP A 298 -12.70 -18.28 6.47
CA ASP A 298 -11.66 -17.26 6.71
C ASP A 298 -11.92 -16.46 8.00
N SER A 299 -12.20 -17.18 9.09
CA SER A 299 -12.66 -16.59 10.34
C SER A 299 -11.90 -17.10 11.56
N VAL A 300 -11.62 -16.20 12.49
CA VAL A 300 -11.06 -16.55 13.80
C VAL A 300 -12.15 -17.21 14.64
N THR A 301 -11.86 -18.36 15.23
CA THR A 301 -12.80 -19.16 16.03
C THR A 301 -12.05 -19.88 17.15
N SER A 302 -12.77 -20.50 18.07
CA SER A 302 -12.23 -21.44 19.05
C SER A 302 -12.43 -22.90 18.65
N LEU A 303 -11.61 -23.79 19.21
CA LEU A 303 -11.73 -25.24 19.05
C LEU A 303 -13.06 -25.75 19.61
N GLY A 304 -13.51 -25.21 20.74
CA GLY A 304 -14.82 -25.53 21.32
C GLY A 304 -15.97 -25.19 20.39
N TYR A 305 -15.93 -24.01 19.76
CA TYR A 305 -16.98 -23.59 18.84
C TYR A 305 -16.97 -24.39 17.52
N LEU A 306 -15.80 -24.84 17.04
CA LEU A 306 -15.74 -25.78 15.92
C LEU A 306 -16.39 -27.12 16.26
N ALA A 307 -16.26 -27.57 17.50
CA ALA A 307 -16.93 -28.78 17.97
C ALA A 307 -18.46 -28.62 17.96
N ASP A 308 -18.97 -27.47 18.42
CA ASP A 308 -20.41 -27.16 18.37
C ASP A 308 -20.96 -27.12 16.94
N LYS A 309 -20.15 -26.67 15.98
CA LYS A 309 -20.49 -26.69 14.55
C LYS A 309 -20.37 -28.08 13.91
N GLY A 310 -19.86 -29.08 14.63
CA GLY A 310 -19.61 -30.42 14.08
C GLY A 310 -18.41 -30.51 13.14
N LYS A 311 -17.59 -29.45 13.04
CA LYS A 311 -16.33 -29.45 12.26
C LYS A 311 -15.18 -30.14 13.01
N PHE A 312 -15.37 -30.43 14.28
CA PHE A 312 -14.38 -31.13 15.09
C PHE A 312 -15.09 -32.07 16.05
N ASP A 313 -14.73 -33.35 16.06
CA ASP A 313 -15.31 -34.30 17.00
C ASP A 313 -14.47 -34.32 18.29
N PRO A 314 -15.01 -33.86 19.44
CA PRO A 314 -14.25 -33.76 20.69
C PRO A 314 -13.97 -35.12 21.35
N VAL A 315 -14.61 -36.20 20.88
CA VAL A 315 -14.39 -37.57 21.37
C VAL A 315 -13.34 -38.26 20.52
N SER A 316 -13.53 -38.33 19.21
CA SER A 316 -12.53 -38.94 18.32
C SER A 316 -11.30 -38.06 18.12
N CYS A 317 -11.37 -36.78 18.46
CA CYS A 317 -10.31 -35.77 18.30
C CYS A 317 -9.88 -35.54 16.84
N HIS A 318 -10.80 -35.77 15.89
CA HIS A 318 -10.57 -35.55 14.46
C HIS A 318 -11.31 -34.32 13.94
N TYR A 319 -10.67 -33.64 13.00
CA TYR A 319 -11.26 -32.55 12.21
C TYR A 319 -12.08 -33.11 11.04
N LEU A 320 -13.20 -32.45 10.77
CA LEU A 320 -14.14 -32.73 9.68
C LEU A 320 -14.20 -31.49 8.80
N SER A 321 -13.76 -31.61 7.55
CA SER A 321 -13.81 -30.53 6.57
C SER A 321 -15.14 -30.57 5.82
N ASP A 322 -15.69 -29.40 5.51
CA ASP A 322 -16.92 -29.31 4.69
C ASP A 322 -16.65 -29.74 3.23
N THR A 323 -15.39 -29.62 2.79
CA THR A 323 -14.97 -29.89 1.40
C THR A 323 -14.44 -31.31 1.19
N MET A 324 -14.01 -32.00 2.24
CA MET A 324 -13.45 -33.34 2.18
C MET A 324 -14.31 -34.35 2.95
N ASP A 325 -14.70 -35.44 2.29
CA ASP A 325 -15.54 -36.51 2.85
C ASP A 325 -14.79 -37.43 3.84
N THR A 326 -13.61 -37.03 4.32
CA THR A 326 -12.74 -37.82 5.20
C THR A 326 -12.31 -37.02 6.42
N SER A 327 -12.50 -37.60 7.61
CA SER A 327 -11.94 -37.06 8.85
C SER A 327 -10.42 -37.14 8.85
N MET A 328 -9.77 -36.18 9.52
CA MET A 328 -8.31 -36.11 9.59
C MET A 328 -7.85 -35.57 10.94
N THR A 329 -6.57 -35.74 11.25
CA THR A 329 -5.98 -35.17 12.47
C THR A 329 -5.81 -33.66 12.33
N ILE A 330 -5.68 -32.95 13.45
CA ILE A 330 -5.39 -31.50 13.45
C ILE A 330 -4.08 -31.21 12.70
N ASN A 331 -3.06 -32.04 12.89
CA ASN A 331 -1.78 -31.88 12.17
C ASN A 331 -1.94 -31.98 10.65
N GLU A 332 -2.79 -32.90 10.16
CA GLU A 332 -3.09 -33.02 8.73
C GLU A 332 -3.91 -31.84 8.21
N ALA A 333 -4.87 -31.34 8.98
CA ALA A 333 -5.66 -30.15 8.64
C ALA A 333 -4.76 -28.90 8.52
N ILE A 334 -3.80 -28.73 9.43
CA ILE A 334 -2.79 -27.66 9.38
C ILE A 334 -1.90 -27.83 8.13
N ALA A 335 -1.39 -29.04 7.88
CA ALA A 335 -0.52 -29.31 6.73
C ALA A 335 -1.23 -29.08 5.38
N LYS A 336 -2.54 -29.27 5.31
CA LYS A 336 -3.37 -28.98 4.14
C LYS A 336 -3.84 -27.51 4.06
N GLY A 337 -3.56 -26.70 5.08
CA GLY A 337 -3.98 -25.31 5.15
C GLY A 337 -5.49 -25.12 5.33
N LEU A 338 -6.19 -26.11 5.92
CA LEU A 338 -7.62 -26.03 6.28
C LEU A 338 -7.84 -25.32 7.63
N ILE A 339 -6.80 -25.27 8.45
CA ILE A 339 -6.77 -24.57 9.74
C ILE A 339 -5.43 -23.85 9.84
N LEU A 340 -5.44 -22.60 10.29
CA LEU A 340 -4.23 -21.94 10.77
C LEU A 340 -4.21 -21.99 12.31
N PRO A 341 -3.16 -22.55 12.92
CA PRO A 341 -3.11 -22.70 14.38
C PRO A 341 -2.76 -21.40 15.11
N TYR A 342 -2.38 -20.35 14.37
CA TYR A 342 -2.06 -19.01 14.87
C TYR A 342 -3.01 -17.97 14.24
N ILE A 343 -3.07 -16.78 14.82
CA ILE A 343 -3.88 -15.66 14.33
C ILE A 343 -2.94 -14.51 13.98
N GLU A 344 -3.09 -13.95 12.79
CA GLU A 344 -2.44 -12.70 12.38
C GLU A 344 -3.46 -11.55 12.45
N PRO A 345 -3.51 -10.77 13.54
CA PRO A 345 -4.55 -9.75 13.74
C PRO A 345 -4.71 -8.77 12.57
N GLU A 346 -3.59 -8.38 11.97
CA GLU A 346 -3.52 -7.38 10.89
C GLU A 346 -4.13 -7.85 9.56
N LYS A 347 -4.24 -9.17 9.36
CA LYS A 347 -4.94 -9.76 8.21
C LYS A 347 -6.45 -9.57 8.32
N TYR A 348 -6.98 -9.60 9.54
CA TYR A 348 -8.43 -9.60 9.81
C TYR A 348 -8.99 -8.22 10.15
N VAL A 349 -8.14 -7.23 10.47
CA VAL A 349 -8.56 -5.86 10.77
C VAL A 349 -7.88 -4.90 9.81
N ASP A 350 -8.67 -4.21 8.98
CA ASP A 350 -8.15 -3.16 8.11
C ASP A 350 -7.72 -1.95 8.96
N THR A 351 -6.40 -1.80 9.16
CA THR A 351 -5.79 -0.65 9.82
C THR A 351 -5.61 0.56 8.90
N SER A 352 -6.02 0.45 7.63
CA SER A 352 -5.86 1.56 6.69
C SER A 352 -6.68 2.75 7.11
N CYS A 353 -6.04 3.92 7.11
CA CYS A 353 -6.69 5.20 7.36
C CYS A 353 -6.32 6.17 6.25
N ALA A 354 -7.04 7.29 6.15
CA ALA A 354 -6.67 8.33 5.20
C ALA A 354 -5.36 8.97 5.66
N LEU A 355 -4.47 9.26 4.70
CA LEU A 355 -3.20 9.94 4.99
C LEU A 355 -3.42 11.27 5.74
N LYS A 356 -4.52 11.96 5.45
CA LYS A 356 -4.95 13.16 6.16
C LYS A 356 -5.08 12.93 7.66
N ASP A 357 -5.70 11.83 8.08
CA ASP A 357 -5.95 11.56 9.50
C ASP A 357 -4.64 11.31 10.25
N LEU A 358 -3.65 10.69 9.59
CA LEU A 358 -2.31 10.51 10.15
C LEU A 358 -1.54 11.83 10.30
N ILE A 359 -1.72 12.76 9.36
CA ILE A 359 -1.10 14.08 9.42
C ILE A 359 -1.79 14.95 10.48
N ASP A 360 -3.13 14.97 10.49
CA ASP A 360 -3.94 15.77 11.43
C ASP A 360 -3.76 15.28 12.88
N SER A 361 -3.58 13.97 13.09
CA SER A 361 -3.24 13.40 14.40
C SER A 361 -1.78 13.61 14.82
N GLY A 362 -0.93 14.15 13.93
CA GLY A 362 0.49 14.38 14.19
C GLY A 362 1.35 13.12 14.22
N LYS A 363 0.80 11.96 13.85
CA LYS A 363 1.55 10.68 13.77
C LYS A 363 2.54 10.67 12.60
N VAL A 364 2.24 11.42 11.54
CA VAL A 364 3.06 11.51 10.32
C VAL A 364 3.33 12.97 9.99
N ASN A 365 4.58 13.27 9.63
CA ASN A 365 5.00 14.59 9.18
C ASN A 365 5.49 14.53 7.72
N PRO A 366 4.83 15.21 6.77
CA PRO A 366 5.21 15.20 5.35
C PRO A 366 6.67 15.61 5.06
N ARG A 367 7.32 16.36 5.95
CA ARG A 367 8.71 16.83 5.74
C ARG A 367 9.77 15.83 6.21
N THR A 368 9.43 14.93 7.11
CA THR A 368 10.40 14.04 7.77
C THR A 368 10.07 12.57 7.66
N THR A 369 8.85 12.24 7.25
CA THR A 369 8.39 10.85 7.12
C THR A 369 8.65 10.38 5.71
N ASP A 370 9.14 9.15 5.59
CA ASP A 370 9.34 8.50 4.31
C ASP A 370 8.09 7.75 3.88
N PHE A 371 7.88 7.71 2.57
CA PHE A 371 6.92 6.87 1.89
C PHE A 371 7.66 5.69 1.26
N MET A 372 7.17 4.48 1.52
CA MET A 372 7.65 3.27 0.88
C MET A 372 6.63 2.81 -0.16
N ALA A 373 7.02 2.85 -1.43
CA ALA A 373 6.25 2.26 -2.51
C ALA A 373 6.57 0.76 -2.64
N ALA A 374 5.79 0.03 -3.46
CA ALA A 374 6.14 -1.36 -3.77
C ALA A 374 7.57 -1.48 -4.32
N ASN A 375 8.21 -2.63 -4.08
CA ASN A 375 9.63 -2.91 -4.39
C ASN A 375 10.64 -2.16 -3.50
N ASP A 376 10.25 -1.81 -2.28
CA ASP A 376 11.11 -1.14 -1.26
C ASP A 376 11.66 0.22 -1.70
N LEU A 377 11.05 0.86 -2.71
CA LEU A 377 11.45 2.19 -3.14
C LEU A 377 11.03 3.21 -2.07
N ARG A 378 12.04 3.82 -1.43
CA ARG A 378 11.84 4.87 -0.43
C ARG A 378 11.92 6.26 -1.06
N LEU A 379 10.88 7.04 -0.84
CA LEU A 379 10.75 8.42 -1.29
C LEU A 379 10.36 9.28 -0.07
N SER A 380 10.67 10.58 -0.09
CA SER A 380 10.12 11.45 0.95
C SER A 380 8.60 11.56 0.76
N LEU A 381 7.83 11.61 1.86
CA LEU A 381 6.37 11.76 1.77
C LEU A 381 5.98 13.06 1.05
N ARG A 382 6.80 14.11 1.19
CA ARG A 382 6.66 15.35 0.44
C ARG A 382 6.76 15.13 -1.06
N ASP A 383 7.75 14.37 -1.53
CA ASP A 383 7.95 14.11 -2.96
C ASP A 383 6.85 13.20 -3.50
N ALA A 384 6.41 12.22 -2.72
CA ALA A 384 5.28 11.36 -3.09
C ALA A 384 3.98 12.18 -3.28
N LEU A 385 3.71 13.15 -2.40
CA LEU A 385 2.58 14.07 -2.54
C LEU A 385 2.77 15.03 -3.72
N ALA A 386 3.96 15.60 -3.90
CA ALA A 386 4.24 16.57 -4.97
C ALA A 386 4.13 15.96 -6.37
N ASN A 387 4.56 14.71 -6.53
CA ASN A 387 4.44 13.97 -7.80
C ASN A 387 3.04 13.39 -8.02
N GLY A 388 2.16 13.46 -7.02
CA GLY A 388 0.79 12.92 -7.08
C GLY A 388 0.73 11.39 -6.97
N PHE A 389 1.78 10.76 -6.45
CA PHE A 389 1.78 9.34 -6.08
C PHE A 389 0.82 9.10 -4.91
N LEU A 390 0.75 10.05 -3.98
CA LEU A 390 -0.20 10.07 -2.88
C LEU A 390 -1.10 11.30 -2.94
N THR A 391 -2.29 11.17 -2.37
CA THR A 391 -3.24 12.25 -2.09
C THR A 391 -3.58 12.23 -0.61
N MET A 392 -4.15 13.33 -0.09
CA MET A 392 -4.55 13.40 1.33
C MET A 392 -5.57 12.33 1.73
N GLY A 393 -6.39 11.84 0.81
CA GLY A 393 -7.34 10.76 1.07
C GLY A 393 -6.81 9.35 0.80
N SER A 394 -5.57 9.23 0.29
CA SER A 394 -4.97 7.92 0.03
C SER A 394 -5.00 7.06 1.29
N LYS A 395 -5.53 5.85 1.15
CA LYS A 395 -5.54 4.87 2.24
C LYS A 395 -4.14 4.33 2.45
N VAL A 396 -3.61 4.55 3.63
CA VAL A 396 -2.23 4.23 4.00
C VAL A 396 -2.17 3.52 5.35
N LYS A 397 -1.05 2.85 5.59
CA LYS A 397 -0.65 2.24 6.86
C LYS A 397 0.73 2.76 7.24
N ILE A 398 1.06 2.69 8.53
CA ILE A 398 2.42 2.94 9.01
C ILE A 398 3.07 1.58 9.22
N ASP A 399 4.20 1.36 8.57
CA ASP A 399 5.05 0.20 8.79
C ASP A 399 5.62 0.24 10.21
N SER A 400 5.41 -0.83 10.98
CA SER A 400 5.81 -0.93 12.38
C SER A 400 7.32 -1.07 12.58
N GLU A 401 8.04 -1.59 11.58
CA GLU A 401 9.50 -1.76 11.62
C GLU A 401 10.22 -0.50 11.17
N THR A 402 9.76 0.11 10.07
CA THR A 402 10.49 1.21 9.43
C THR A 402 9.93 2.59 9.80
N GLY A 403 8.70 2.66 10.31
CA GLY A 403 7.99 3.91 10.56
C GLY A 403 7.57 4.65 9.29
N ALA A 404 7.78 4.04 8.11
CA ALA A 404 7.42 4.63 6.83
C ALA A 404 5.91 4.50 6.56
N VAL A 405 5.39 5.40 5.74
CA VAL A 405 4.02 5.30 5.22
C VAL A 405 4.01 4.33 4.05
N VAL A 406 3.11 3.34 4.07
CA VAL A 406 2.92 2.35 3.01
C VAL A 406 1.50 2.45 2.47
N LEU A 407 1.32 2.21 1.16
CA LEU A 407 -0.01 2.15 0.55
C LEU A 407 -0.79 0.93 1.04
N ALA A 408 -2.03 1.15 1.46
CA ALA A 408 -2.94 0.05 1.79
C ALA A 408 -3.82 -0.37 0.60
N SER A 409 -3.87 0.45 -0.45
CA SER A 409 -4.67 0.23 -1.66
C SER A 409 -4.06 0.97 -2.85
N ASN A 410 -4.46 0.60 -4.07
CA ASN A 410 -4.01 1.23 -5.32
C ASN A 410 -2.50 1.16 -5.58
N GLU A 411 -1.81 0.17 -5.02
CA GLU A 411 -0.37 -0.02 -5.17
C GLU A 411 0.06 -0.11 -6.65
N ILE A 412 -0.72 -0.83 -7.47
CA ILE A 412 -0.47 -0.98 -8.92
C ILE A 412 -0.49 0.37 -9.66
N VAL A 413 -1.41 1.27 -9.30
CA VAL A 413 -1.52 2.60 -9.95
C VAL A 413 -0.32 3.46 -9.59
N VAL A 414 0.09 3.43 -8.33
CA VAL A 414 1.25 4.20 -7.85
C VAL A 414 2.56 3.65 -8.40
N GLN A 415 2.70 2.32 -8.50
CA GLN A 415 3.81 1.67 -9.21
C GLN A 415 3.93 2.16 -10.65
N SER A 416 2.82 2.17 -11.40
CA SER A 416 2.82 2.65 -12.79
C SER A 416 3.15 4.14 -12.89
N LEU A 417 2.67 4.97 -11.95
CA LEU A 417 3.04 6.39 -11.87
C LEU A 417 4.54 6.60 -11.64
N ILE A 418 5.17 5.80 -10.79
CA ILE A 418 6.61 5.86 -10.52
C ILE A 418 7.40 5.50 -11.77
N GLN A 419 7.08 4.39 -12.43
CA GLN A 419 7.75 3.97 -13.67
C GLN A 419 7.61 5.03 -14.78
N VAL A 420 6.42 5.61 -14.94
CA VAL A 420 6.20 6.72 -15.89
C VAL A 420 7.05 7.94 -15.53
N LYS A 421 7.23 8.24 -14.24
CA LYS A 421 8.06 9.35 -13.78
C LYS A 421 9.55 9.11 -14.06
N GLU A 422 10.05 7.91 -13.81
CA GLU A 422 11.45 7.53 -14.09
C GLU A 422 11.77 7.69 -15.59
N GLN A 423 10.90 7.18 -16.46
CA GLN A 423 11.04 7.34 -17.92
C GLN A 423 10.92 8.82 -18.35
N SER A 424 10.07 9.59 -17.68
CA SER A 424 9.95 11.04 -17.89
C SER A 424 11.22 11.79 -17.50
N ASP A 425 11.88 11.40 -16.42
CA ASP A 425 13.11 12.05 -15.93
C ASP A 425 14.28 11.76 -16.85
N TRP A 426 14.47 10.49 -17.23
CA TRP A 426 15.43 10.10 -18.26
C TRP A 426 15.23 10.90 -19.56
N LEU A 427 13.99 11.01 -20.04
CA LEU A 427 13.69 11.76 -21.25
C LEU A 427 13.98 13.26 -21.08
N SER A 428 13.77 13.80 -19.87
CA SER A 428 14.09 15.20 -19.56
C SER A 428 15.59 15.45 -19.60
N ASP A 429 16.41 14.50 -19.14
CA ASP A 429 17.87 14.58 -19.22
C ASP A 429 18.34 14.61 -20.67
N ILE A 430 17.82 13.72 -21.52
CA ILE A 430 18.12 13.72 -22.97
C ILE A 430 17.69 15.03 -23.63
N ALA A 431 16.46 15.49 -23.33
CA ALA A 431 15.93 16.73 -23.86
C ALA A 431 16.80 17.93 -23.47
N ASN A 432 17.32 17.96 -22.23
CA ASN A 432 18.24 18.99 -21.76
C ASN A 432 19.58 18.94 -22.50
N VAL A 433 20.15 17.74 -22.74
CA VAL A 433 21.38 17.59 -23.53
C VAL A 433 21.17 18.13 -24.94
N LEU A 434 20.10 17.71 -25.63
CA LEU A 434 19.76 18.21 -26.98
C LEU A 434 19.49 19.72 -27.00
N ALA A 435 18.86 20.26 -25.97
CA ALA A 435 18.61 21.69 -25.84
C ALA A 435 19.91 22.47 -25.58
N SER A 436 20.91 21.88 -24.94
CA SER A 436 22.18 22.53 -24.60
C SER A 436 23.19 22.59 -25.75
N GLN A 437 23.01 21.80 -26.81
CA GLN A 437 23.92 21.75 -27.96
C GLN A 437 24.07 23.14 -28.62
N GLY A 438 25.32 23.46 -29.00
CA GLY A 438 25.69 24.69 -29.71
C GLY A 438 25.49 24.60 -31.22
N LEU A 439 25.91 25.65 -31.93
CA LEU A 439 25.89 25.69 -33.39
C LEU A 439 26.76 24.56 -34.00
N PRO A 440 26.39 24.02 -35.18
CA PRO A 440 27.26 23.15 -35.94
C PRO A 440 28.61 23.83 -36.24
N SER A 441 29.71 23.11 -36.05
CA SER A 441 31.06 23.65 -36.27
C SER A 441 31.43 23.68 -37.77
N GLU A 442 32.18 24.71 -38.17
CA GLU A 442 32.81 24.81 -39.51
C GLU A 442 34.08 23.93 -39.64
N LYS A 443 34.61 23.41 -38.52
CA LYS A 443 35.74 22.47 -38.52
C LYS A 443 35.26 21.03 -38.65
N LEU A 444 35.81 20.30 -39.60
CA LEU A 444 35.40 18.93 -39.91
C LEU A 444 35.46 17.98 -38.70
N ASP A 445 36.56 18.00 -37.94
CA ASP A 445 36.74 17.09 -36.79
C ASP A 445 35.73 17.38 -35.66
N THR A 446 35.45 18.65 -35.40
CA THR A 446 34.48 19.06 -34.37
C THR A 446 33.05 18.72 -34.80
N LEU A 447 32.71 18.95 -36.08
CA LEU A 447 31.40 18.60 -36.62
C LEU A 447 31.19 17.08 -36.64
N LYS A 448 32.22 16.29 -36.97
CA LYS A 448 32.19 14.83 -36.88
C LYS A 448 31.90 14.38 -35.45
N ARG A 449 32.58 14.97 -34.44
CA ARG A 449 32.29 14.68 -33.03
C ARG A 449 30.86 15.06 -32.63
N GLN A 450 30.37 16.24 -33.01
CA GLN A 450 28.98 16.64 -32.76
C GLN A 450 27.97 15.67 -33.39
N THR A 451 28.30 15.14 -34.58
CA THR A 451 27.50 14.13 -35.27
C THR A 451 27.49 12.81 -34.50
N GLU A 452 28.66 12.35 -34.06
CA GLU A 452 28.81 11.13 -33.25
C GLU A 452 28.06 11.23 -31.91
N ASP A 453 28.15 12.37 -31.21
CA ASP A 453 27.42 12.61 -29.96
C ASP A 453 25.90 12.54 -30.18
N CYS A 454 25.41 13.14 -31.27
CA CYS A 454 23.98 13.10 -31.62
C CYS A 454 23.51 11.70 -32.03
N LEU A 455 24.35 10.93 -32.73
CA LEU A 455 24.09 9.52 -33.05
C LEU A 455 24.09 8.65 -31.80
N GLY A 456 24.98 8.90 -30.85
CA GLY A 456 25.00 8.21 -29.55
C GLY A 456 23.70 8.41 -28.78
N LEU A 457 23.18 9.65 -28.73
CA LEU A 457 21.87 9.94 -28.14
C LEU A 457 20.74 9.18 -28.85
N LYS A 458 20.78 9.12 -30.19
CA LYS A 458 19.79 8.38 -30.98
C LYS A 458 19.81 6.87 -30.67
N GLU A 459 21.00 6.30 -30.52
CA GLU A 459 21.14 4.89 -30.13
C GLU A 459 20.63 4.63 -28.72
N GLU A 460 20.88 5.55 -27.77
CA GLU A 460 20.35 5.46 -26.41
C GLU A 460 18.81 5.51 -26.40
N ILE A 461 18.20 6.45 -27.13
CA ILE A 461 16.74 6.55 -27.29
C ILE A 461 16.19 5.25 -27.87
N SER A 462 16.81 4.73 -28.94
CA SER A 462 16.37 3.50 -29.62
C SER A 462 16.48 2.27 -28.72
N ARG A 463 17.47 2.23 -27.83
CA ARG A 463 17.67 1.13 -26.88
C ARG A 463 16.62 1.11 -25.78
N ASN A 464 16.22 2.30 -25.30
CA ASN A 464 15.25 2.44 -24.20
C ASN A 464 13.80 2.51 -24.71
N GLU A 465 13.58 2.72 -26.01
CA GLU A 465 12.25 2.75 -26.63
C GLU A 465 11.36 1.54 -26.29
N PRO A 466 11.83 0.27 -26.32
CA PRO A 466 11.00 -0.88 -26.00
C PRO A 466 10.49 -0.86 -24.55
N GLU A 467 11.33 -0.42 -23.61
CA GLU A 467 10.98 -0.30 -22.19
C GLU A 467 9.95 0.82 -21.98
N LEU A 468 10.17 1.98 -22.58
CA LEU A 468 9.23 3.10 -22.52
C LEU A 468 7.87 2.71 -23.11
N ARG A 469 7.84 2.02 -24.25
CA ARG A 469 6.59 1.53 -24.85
C ARG A 469 5.86 0.53 -23.95
N ASN A 470 6.61 -0.33 -23.24
CA ASN A 470 6.04 -1.27 -22.28
C ASN A 470 5.44 -0.54 -21.06
N VAL A 471 6.13 0.46 -20.51
CA VAL A 471 5.59 1.28 -19.40
C VAL A 471 4.31 2.00 -19.82
N ILE A 472 4.28 2.58 -21.03
CA ILE A 472 3.08 3.23 -21.57
C ILE A 472 1.94 2.22 -21.75
N SER A 473 2.21 1.03 -22.31
CA SER A 473 1.16 0.03 -22.54
C SER A 473 0.57 -0.51 -21.24
N GLN A 474 1.40 -0.73 -20.21
CA GLN A 474 0.96 -1.13 -18.88
C GLN A 474 0.08 -0.05 -18.24
N ALA A 475 0.49 1.23 -18.30
CA ALA A 475 -0.30 2.34 -17.81
C ALA A 475 -1.65 2.44 -18.55
N GLU A 476 -1.66 2.28 -19.89
CA GLU A 476 -2.89 2.27 -20.70
C GLU A 476 -3.81 1.10 -20.35
N GLN A 477 -3.27 -0.09 -20.07
CA GLN A 477 -4.05 -1.26 -19.64
C GLN A 477 -4.72 -1.02 -18.28
N ILE A 478 -3.96 -0.52 -17.29
CA ILE A 478 -4.48 -0.18 -15.96
C ILE A 478 -5.63 0.84 -16.07
N MET A 479 -5.49 1.84 -16.95
CA MET A 479 -6.56 2.80 -17.22
C MET A 479 -7.79 2.15 -17.86
N GLN A 480 -7.63 1.24 -18.81
CA GLN A 480 -8.75 0.56 -19.48
C GLN A 480 -9.53 -0.38 -18.55
N GLU A 481 -8.82 -1.08 -17.65
CA GLU A 481 -9.46 -1.95 -16.65
C GLU A 481 -10.30 -1.14 -15.66
N ASN A 482 -9.84 0.05 -15.27
CA ASN A 482 -10.63 0.97 -14.44
C ASN A 482 -11.88 1.50 -15.16
N VAL A 483 -11.78 1.85 -16.45
CA VAL A 483 -12.95 2.29 -17.23
C VAL A 483 -14.03 1.20 -17.30
N LYS A 484 -13.65 -0.08 -17.42
CA LYS A 484 -14.60 -1.21 -17.44
C LYS A 484 -15.27 -1.46 -16.08
N THR A 485 -14.63 -1.10 -14.97
CA THR A 485 -15.18 -1.26 -13.62
C THR A 485 -16.06 -0.09 -13.18
N GLN A 486 -15.96 1.07 -13.84
CA GLN A 486 -16.78 2.27 -13.57
C GLN A 486 -18.28 2.13 -13.91
N ASP A 487 -18.67 1.15 -14.73
CA ASP A 487 -20.08 0.95 -15.11
C ASP A 487 -20.96 0.36 -13.97
N ASN A 488 -20.39 -0.12 -12.86
CA ASN A 488 -21.14 -0.80 -11.80
C ASN A 488 -21.07 -0.18 -10.39
N GLN A 489 -20.19 0.78 -10.08
CA GLN A 489 -20.12 1.36 -8.73
C GLN A 489 -19.68 2.82 -8.72
N LYS A 490 -20.25 3.62 -7.79
CA LYS A 490 -19.76 4.97 -7.42
C LYS A 490 -18.31 4.85 -6.94
N VAL A 491 -17.35 5.18 -7.79
CA VAL A 491 -15.93 5.29 -7.41
C VAL A 491 -15.75 6.55 -6.54
N LYS A 492 -15.03 6.41 -5.42
CA LYS A 492 -14.63 7.55 -4.56
C LYS A 492 -13.77 8.53 -5.36
N ASP A 493 -14.00 9.83 -5.20
CA ASP A 493 -13.40 10.94 -5.98
C ASP A 493 -11.84 10.93 -6.05
N GLU A 494 -11.17 10.23 -5.14
CA GLU A 494 -9.72 10.23 -4.99
C GLU A 494 -9.00 9.24 -5.91
N VAL A 495 -9.60 8.07 -6.15
CA VAL A 495 -9.12 7.12 -7.16
C VAL A 495 -9.13 7.82 -8.53
N ALA A 496 -10.15 8.63 -8.79
CA ALA A 496 -10.21 9.42 -10.01
C ALA A 496 -9.03 10.40 -10.17
N GLN A 497 -8.49 10.97 -9.08
CA GLN A 497 -7.35 11.90 -9.16
C GLN A 497 -6.04 11.21 -9.53
N GLN A 498 -5.71 10.08 -8.89
CA GLN A 498 -4.48 9.33 -9.23
C GLN A 498 -4.54 8.80 -10.66
N PHE A 499 -5.70 8.30 -11.09
CA PHE A 499 -5.90 7.87 -12.48
C PHE A 499 -5.85 9.02 -13.49
N GLN A 500 -6.37 10.20 -13.15
CA GLN A 500 -6.21 11.41 -13.99
C GLN A 500 -4.75 11.84 -14.08
N LYS A 501 -4.00 11.75 -12.98
CA LYS A 501 -2.57 12.05 -12.96
C LYS A 501 -1.77 11.05 -13.80
N LEU A 502 -2.08 9.76 -13.70
CA LEU A 502 -1.46 8.73 -14.54
C LEU A 502 -1.75 9.01 -16.01
N LYS A 503 -3.02 9.24 -16.36
CA LYS A 503 -3.43 9.58 -17.72
C LYS A 503 -2.66 10.77 -18.29
N SER A 504 -2.64 11.89 -17.57
CA SER A 504 -1.95 13.10 -18.02
C SER A 504 -0.44 12.89 -18.16
N SER A 505 0.19 12.19 -17.21
CA SER A 505 1.64 11.93 -17.23
C SER A 505 2.04 10.96 -18.35
N THR A 506 1.24 9.91 -18.60
CA THR A 506 1.47 8.98 -19.71
C THR A 506 1.28 9.67 -21.07
N THR A 507 0.25 10.51 -21.23
CA THR A 507 0.07 11.28 -22.48
C THR A 507 1.20 12.27 -22.71
N ASP A 508 1.65 12.94 -21.66
CA ASP A 508 2.77 13.88 -21.73
C ASP A 508 4.09 13.17 -22.09
N LEU A 509 4.39 12.03 -21.44
CA LEU A 509 5.55 11.20 -21.75
C LEU A 509 5.57 10.78 -23.22
N LYS A 510 4.43 10.33 -23.75
CA LYS A 510 4.30 9.92 -25.16
C LYS A 510 4.59 11.07 -26.13
N VAL A 511 3.97 12.23 -25.88
CA VAL A 511 4.16 13.42 -26.72
C VAL A 511 5.61 13.92 -26.66
N ARG A 512 6.21 13.97 -25.47
CA ARG A 512 7.61 14.38 -25.31
C ARG A 512 8.56 13.39 -25.97
N PHE A 513 8.29 12.09 -25.89
CA PHE A 513 9.12 11.07 -26.51
C PHE A 513 9.11 11.22 -28.04
N ASP A 514 7.92 11.32 -28.64
CA ASP A 514 7.79 11.53 -30.09
C ASP A 514 8.52 12.80 -30.55
N MET A 515 8.43 13.87 -29.76
CA MET A 515 9.12 15.14 -30.02
C MET A 515 10.65 14.99 -29.95
N VAL A 516 11.19 14.41 -28.87
CA VAL A 516 12.64 14.21 -28.67
C VAL A 516 13.22 13.26 -29.72
N ASN A 517 12.51 12.17 -30.03
CA ASN A 517 12.94 11.20 -31.03
C ASN A 517 13.00 11.83 -32.43
N THR A 518 11.94 12.55 -32.82
CA THR A 518 11.89 13.25 -34.11
C THR A 518 12.98 14.33 -34.23
N GLU A 519 13.21 15.10 -33.16
CA GLU A 519 14.27 16.12 -33.14
C GLU A 519 15.66 15.48 -33.28
N THR A 520 15.91 14.39 -32.56
CA THR A 520 17.20 13.67 -32.61
C THR A 520 17.42 13.05 -33.99
N ASP A 521 16.38 12.48 -34.60
CA ASP A 521 16.42 11.91 -35.95
C ASP A 521 16.74 12.98 -37.00
N ASN A 522 16.01 14.10 -36.98
CA ASN A 522 16.22 15.19 -37.92
C ASN A 522 17.62 15.80 -37.76
N ARG A 523 18.06 16.04 -36.52
CA ARG A 523 19.35 16.65 -36.23
C ARG A 523 20.51 15.74 -36.63
N SER A 524 20.44 14.45 -36.30
CA SER A 524 21.49 13.48 -36.68
C SER A 524 21.61 13.35 -38.21
N GLN A 525 20.49 13.37 -38.95
CA GLN A 525 20.51 13.36 -40.42
C GLN A 525 21.13 14.64 -41.01
N LYS A 526 20.74 15.82 -40.50
CA LYS A 526 21.29 17.11 -40.95
C LYS A 526 22.79 17.20 -40.67
N LEU A 527 23.23 16.89 -39.45
CA LEU A 527 24.65 16.90 -39.08
C LEU A 527 25.47 15.90 -39.90
N SER A 528 24.95 14.70 -40.15
CA SER A 528 25.63 13.71 -41.00
C SER A 528 25.76 14.19 -42.44
N GLN A 529 24.71 14.80 -43.00
CA GLN A 529 24.76 15.37 -44.35
C GLN A 529 25.73 16.55 -44.42
N MET A 530 25.70 17.43 -43.43
CA MET A 530 26.63 18.56 -43.30
C MET A 530 28.08 18.08 -43.21
N GLY A 531 28.36 17.04 -42.41
CA GLY A 531 29.69 16.43 -42.31
C GLY A 531 30.21 15.91 -43.65
N ARG A 532 29.37 15.19 -44.42
CA ARG A 532 29.73 14.73 -45.76
C ARG A 532 29.97 15.88 -46.74
N ASN A 533 29.11 16.88 -46.74
CA ASN A 533 29.24 18.05 -47.61
C ASN A 533 30.51 18.85 -47.29
N LEU A 534 30.83 18.99 -46.00
CA LEU A 534 32.01 19.69 -45.55
C LEU A 534 33.28 18.92 -45.90
N GLU A 535 33.30 17.59 -45.74
CA GLU A 535 34.41 16.73 -46.15
C GLU A 535 34.69 16.82 -47.66
N GLU A 536 33.64 16.77 -48.49
CA GLU A 536 33.74 16.97 -49.94
C GLU A 536 34.28 18.37 -50.27
N LEU A 537 33.82 19.40 -49.56
CA LEU A 537 34.27 20.77 -49.76
C LEU A 537 35.76 20.95 -49.42
N TYR A 538 36.22 20.42 -48.29
CA TYR A 538 37.64 20.44 -47.93
C TYR A 538 38.49 19.66 -48.95
N TYR A 539 37.99 18.54 -49.47
CA TYR A 539 38.67 17.78 -50.52
C TYR A 539 38.81 18.61 -51.81
N GLN A 540 37.74 19.29 -52.25
CA GLN A 540 37.77 20.15 -53.44
C GLN A 540 38.70 21.37 -53.24
N MET A 541 38.70 21.96 -52.05
CA MET A 541 39.62 23.04 -51.68
C MET A 541 41.07 22.59 -51.71
N GLU A 542 41.37 21.40 -51.16
CA GLU A 542 42.71 20.82 -51.17
C GLU A 542 43.18 20.49 -52.59
N GLU A 543 42.32 19.90 -53.44
CA GLU A 543 42.65 19.64 -54.85
C GLU A 543 42.96 20.93 -55.61
N LEU A 544 42.15 21.98 -55.40
CA LEU A 544 42.37 23.28 -56.01
C LEU A 544 43.67 23.91 -55.50
N ASP A 545 43.96 23.84 -54.21
CA ASP A 545 45.19 24.40 -53.63
C ASP A 545 46.46 23.69 -54.16
N GLN A 546 46.44 22.36 -54.26
CA GLN A 546 47.52 21.58 -54.85
C GLN A 546 47.73 21.91 -56.33
N TRP A 547 46.64 22.11 -57.07
CA TRP A 547 46.72 22.55 -58.47
C TRP A 547 47.27 23.99 -58.57
N LEU A 548 46.84 24.90 -57.70
CA LEU A 548 47.35 26.27 -57.63
C LEU A 548 48.86 26.29 -57.38
N ASP A 549 49.35 25.50 -56.44
CA ASP A 549 50.79 25.36 -56.17
C ASP A 549 51.55 24.85 -57.42
N SER A 550 51.00 23.84 -58.11
CA SER A 550 51.56 23.32 -59.37
C SER A 550 51.53 24.36 -60.50
N ALA A 551 50.48 25.18 -60.59
CA ALA A 551 50.35 26.24 -61.57
C ALA A 551 51.32 27.40 -61.27
N ILE A 552 51.58 27.71 -60.00
CA ILE A 552 52.62 28.67 -59.58
C ILE A 552 53.99 28.18 -60.05
N GLU A 553 54.31 26.90 -59.87
CA GLU A 553 55.59 26.34 -60.33
C GLU A 553 55.72 26.41 -61.87
N LYS A 554 54.70 25.95 -62.60
CA LYS A 554 54.66 26.03 -64.08
C LYS A 554 54.79 27.47 -64.58
N THR A 555 54.16 28.45 -63.93
CA THR A 555 54.26 29.86 -64.32
C THR A 555 55.65 30.45 -64.07
N GLN A 556 56.38 29.98 -63.07
CA GLN A 556 57.78 30.34 -62.84
C GLN A 556 58.71 29.78 -63.92
N ASP A 557 58.48 28.56 -64.42
CA ASP A 557 59.28 27.95 -65.49
C ASP A 557 59.24 28.75 -66.80
N PHE A 558 58.10 29.37 -67.12
CA PHE A 558 57.97 30.25 -68.29
C PHE A 558 58.80 31.54 -68.19
N GLN A 559 59.31 31.89 -67.00
CA GLN A 559 60.16 33.08 -66.83
C GLN A 559 61.59 32.85 -67.32
N LEU A 560 62.02 31.59 -67.48
CA LEU A 560 63.35 31.20 -67.95
C LEU A 560 63.50 31.36 -69.48
N PRO A 561 64.66 31.81 -69.99
CA PRO A 561 64.89 31.93 -71.44
C PRO A 561 64.93 30.55 -72.12
N SER A 562 63.85 30.16 -72.79
CA SER A 562 63.75 28.92 -73.58
C SER A 562 63.96 29.18 -75.08
N VAL A 563 64.47 28.17 -75.77
CA VAL A 563 64.82 28.21 -77.21
C VAL A 563 63.59 27.98 -78.11
N GLU A 564 62.47 27.49 -77.56
CA GLU A 564 61.27 27.11 -78.32
C GLU A 564 60.02 27.91 -77.87
N ILE A 565 59.96 29.17 -78.29
CA ILE A 565 58.89 30.14 -77.94
C ILE A 565 57.49 29.64 -78.35
N ASP A 566 57.38 28.91 -79.46
CA ASP A 566 56.08 28.39 -79.95
C ASP A 566 55.51 27.28 -79.03
N ILE A 567 56.38 26.47 -78.43
CA ILE A 567 55.98 25.45 -77.45
C ILE A 567 55.53 26.14 -76.15
N GLN A 568 56.28 27.14 -75.67
CA GLN A 568 55.89 27.93 -74.50
C GLN A 568 54.55 28.65 -74.70
N TYR A 569 54.29 29.19 -75.88
CA TYR A 569 53.02 29.85 -76.20
C TYR A 569 51.85 28.86 -76.20
N THR A 570 52.06 27.65 -76.71
CA THR A 570 51.03 26.60 -76.73
C THR A 570 50.73 26.09 -75.32
N SER A 571 51.76 25.79 -74.53
CA SER A 571 51.59 25.34 -73.13
C SER A 571 50.99 26.42 -72.21
N MET A 572 51.30 27.71 -72.42
CA MET A 572 50.65 28.80 -71.69
C MET A 572 49.17 28.94 -72.06
N LYS A 573 48.82 28.69 -73.33
CA LYS A 573 47.42 28.70 -73.77
C LYS A 573 46.63 27.53 -73.17
N GLU A 574 47.24 26.36 -73.06
CA GLU A 574 46.66 25.20 -72.37
C GLU A 574 46.42 25.53 -70.89
N LEU A 575 47.41 26.11 -70.20
CA LEU A 575 47.29 26.52 -68.80
C LEU A 575 46.21 27.59 -68.56
N LEU A 576 45.99 28.50 -69.52
CA LEU A 576 44.90 29.47 -69.46
C LEU A 576 43.51 28.86 -69.66
N GLU A 577 43.41 27.76 -70.40
CA GLU A 577 42.15 27.04 -70.56
C GLU A 577 41.86 26.23 -69.29
N GLU A 578 42.87 25.54 -68.72
CA GLU A 578 42.78 24.91 -67.39
C GLU A 578 42.38 25.94 -66.32
N LEU A 579 42.91 27.17 -66.36
CA LEU A 579 42.57 28.21 -65.39
C LEU A 579 41.10 28.63 -65.45
N LYS A 580 40.46 28.61 -66.62
CA LYS A 580 39.01 28.88 -66.72
C LYS A 580 38.18 27.74 -66.15
N GLU A 581 38.57 26.50 -66.42
CA GLU A 581 37.91 25.32 -65.82
C GLU A 581 38.00 25.40 -64.29
N ARG A 582 39.18 25.74 -63.75
CA ARG A 582 39.37 25.91 -62.30
C ARG A 582 38.68 27.15 -61.71
N GLU A 583 38.38 28.19 -62.50
CA GLU A 583 37.53 29.33 -62.07
C GLU A 583 36.08 28.87 -61.84
N GLU A 584 35.58 27.95 -62.67
CA GLU A 584 34.27 27.32 -62.48
C GLU A 584 34.24 26.43 -61.23
N ASP A 585 35.32 25.67 -60.99
CA ASP A 585 35.48 24.88 -59.76
C ASP A 585 35.47 25.77 -58.50
N LEU A 586 36.24 26.88 -58.49
CA LEU A 586 36.23 27.84 -57.38
C LEU A 586 34.82 28.42 -57.13
N SER A 587 34.10 28.77 -58.20
CA SER A 587 32.70 29.23 -58.10
C SER A 587 31.77 28.16 -57.49
N SER A 588 32.01 26.89 -57.79
CA SER A 588 31.28 25.76 -57.22
C SER A 588 31.59 25.56 -55.73
N ILE A 589 32.86 25.69 -55.34
CA ILE A 589 33.32 25.60 -53.95
C ILE A 589 32.67 26.71 -53.10
N VAL A 590 32.69 27.96 -53.57
CA VAL A 590 32.06 29.11 -52.90
C VAL A 590 30.57 28.87 -52.67
N LYS A 591 29.83 28.42 -53.70
CA LYS A 591 28.40 28.08 -53.57
C LYS A 591 28.16 26.97 -52.55
N SER A 592 29.05 25.99 -52.49
CA SER A 592 28.96 24.87 -51.54
C SER A 592 29.23 25.34 -50.10
N ALA A 593 30.15 26.28 -49.90
CA ALA A 593 30.41 26.93 -48.61
C ALA A 593 29.21 27.76 -48.12
N ASP A 594 28.59 28.54 -49.01
CA ASP A 594 27.37 29.30 -48.70
C ASP A 594 26.21 28.37 -48.32
N ALA A 595 26.01 27.29 -49.10
CA ALA A 595 24.99 26.28 -48.79
C ALA A 595 25.24 25.60 -47.44
N PHE A 596 26.51 25.39 -47.06
CA PHE A 596 26.86 24.86 -45.74
C PHE A 596 26.45 25.82 -44.61
N LYS A 597 26.68 27.13 -44.77
CA LYS A 597 26.25 28.15 -43.78
C LYS A 597 24.74 28.27 -43.67
N GLU A 598 24.00 28.14 -44.77
CA GLU A 598 22.53 28.08 -44.73
C GLU A 598 22.05 26.88 -43.89
N ASN A 599 22.70 25.72 -44.02
CA ASN A 599 22.39 24.54 -43.21
C ASN A 599 22.68 24.77 -41.71
N ILE A 600 23.75 25.49 -41.34
CA ILE A 600 24.03 25.88 -39.95
C ILE A 600 22.85 26.68 -39.37
N GLN A 601 22.36 27.67 -40.12
CA GLN A 601 21.24 28.51 -39.68
C GLN A 601 19.92 27.72 -39.57
N ASP A 602 19.71 26.74 -40.45
CA ASP A 602 18.53 25.88 -40.41
C ASP A 602 18.53 25.00 -39.15
N VAL A 603 19.68 24.41 -38.80
CA VAL A 603 19.83 23.64 -37.55
C VAL A 603 19.64 24.54 -36.32
N ASP A 604 20.15 25.78 -36.32
CA ASP A 604 19.94 26.74 -35.20
C ASP A 604 18.45 27.04 -34.99
N LYS A 605 17.70 27.26 -36.08
CA LYS A 605 16.24 27.50 -36.02
C LYS A 605 15.47 26.30 -35.47
N ASP A 606 15.87 25.09 -35.82
CA ASP A 606 15.27 23.87 -35.28
C ASP A 606 15.53 23.75 -33.77
N VAL A 607 16.77 23.97 -33.33
CA VAL A 607 17.16 23.97 -31.91
C VAL A 607 16.37 25.02 -31.12
N GLU A 608 16.25 26.24 -31.64
CA GLU A 608 15.46 27.30 -31.00
C GLU A 608 13.97 26.95 -30.92
N SER A 609 13.43 26.32 -31.97
CA SER A 609 12.04 25.85 -32.00
C SER A 609 11.81 24.75 -30.97
N PHE A 610 12.78 23.84 -30.81
CA PHE A 610 12.76 22.79 -29.79
C PHE A 610 12.85 23.36 -28.36
N ARG A 611 13.75 24.31 -28.09
CA ARG A 611 13.87 25.01 -26.79
C ARG A 611 12.57 25.71 -26.41
N LYS A 612 11.89 26.36 -27.36
CA LYS A 612 10.57 26.99 -27.15
C LYS A 612 9.49 25.98 -26.80
N ARG A 613 9.51 24.78 -27.41
CA ARG A 613 8.57 23.69 -27.06
C ARG A 613 8.81 23.14 -25.66
N LEU A 614 10.05 23.19 -25.16
CA LEU A 614 10.45 22.74 -23.82
C LEU A 614 10.38 23.83 -22.73
N ASP A 615 10.07 25.07 -23.08
CA ASP A 615 10.10 26.24 -22.18
C ASP A 615 11.49 26.49 -21.53
N ILE A 616 12.57 26.17 -22.27
CA ILE A 616 13.96 26.36 -21.81
C ILE A 616 14.51 27.71 -22.31
N LEU A 617 15.10 28.50 -21.42
CA LEU A 617 15.75 29.78 -21.76
C LEU A 617 16.93 29.58 -22.73
N PRO A 618 17.20 30.53 -23.65
CA PRO A 618 18.37 30.46 -24.52
C PRO A 618 19.66 30.35 -23.70
N THR A 619 20.46 29.30 -23.95
CA THR A 619 21.80 29.17 -23.37
C THR A 619 22.73 30.22 -23.97
N LEU A 620 23.63 30.77 -23.14
CA LEU A 620 24.66 31.71 -23.60
C LEU A 620 25.51 31.03 -24.69
N ARG A 621 25.52 31.62 -25.89
CA ARG A 621 26.26 31.12 -27.05
C ARG A 621 27.75 31.13 -26.73
N GLU A 622 28.41 29.97 -26.70
CA GLU A 622 29.85 29.93 -26.91
C GLU A 622 30.10 30.27 -28.39
N ALA A 623 30.89 31.31 -28.65
CA ALA A 623 31.29 31.71 -29.99
C ALA A 623 32.27 30.64 -30.54
N GLY A 624 31.74 29.51 -30.99
CA GLY A 624 32.51 28.47 -31.60
C GLY A 624 32.88 28.86 -33.03
N ASP A 625 34.18 28.84 -33.33
CA ASP A 625 34.84 28.69 -34.65
C ASP A 625 34.14 29.32 -35.89
N ALA A 626 33.41 30.42 -35.72
CA ALA A 626 32.72 31.08 -36.81
C ALA A 626 33.72 31.84 -37.69
N GLY A 627 33.67 31.59 -38.99
CA GLY A 627 34.54 32.25 -39.98
C GLY A 627 35.84 31.50 -40.30
N VAL A 628 36.05 30.30 -39.75
CA VAL A 628 37.22 29.46 -40.12
C VAL A 628 37.15 29.08 -41.60
N LEU A 629 35.95 28.75 -42.08
CA LEU A 629 35.76 28.41 -43.48
C LEU A 629 35.97 29.63 -44.39
N ASP A 630 35.59 30.81 -43.93
CA ASP A 630 35.80 32.07 -44.65
C ASP A 630 37.29 32.41 -44.80
N ASP A 631 38.05 32.27 -43.73
CA ASP A 631 39.49 32.53 -43.71
C ASP A 631 40.24 31.62 -44.71
N GLU A 632 39.87 30.34 -44.78
CA GLU A 632 40.48 29.37 -45.71
C GLU A 632 40.08 29.62 -47.17
N LEU A 633 38.81 29.96 -47.41
CA LEU A 633 38.32 30.29 -48.75
C LEU A 633 38.99 31.56 -49.29
N GLU A 634 39.11 32.61 -48.45
CA GLU A 634 39.76 33.88 -48.82
C GLU A 634 41.23 33.66 -49.19
N SER A 635 41.93 32.75 -48.50
CA SER A 635 43.30 32.36 -48.83
C SER A 635 43.41 31.72 -50.24
N ILE A 636 42.54 30.77 -50.58
CA ILE A 636 42.54 30.11 -51.90
C ILE A 636 42.14 31.10 -53.01
N GLU A 637 41.11 31.93 -52.78
CA GLU A 637 40.69 32.97 -53.72
C GLU A 637 41.82 33.96 -54.01
N ALA A 638 42.56 34.37 -52.98
CA ALA A 638 43.73 35.25 -53.12
C ALA A 638 44.83 34.60 -53.98
N LYS A 639 45.18 33.34 -53.69
CA LYS A 639 46.14 32.56 -54.50
C LYS A 639 45.70 32.47 -55.97
N PHE A 640 44.45 32.09 -56.22
CA PHE A 640 43.88 31.97 -57.57
C PHE A 640 43.95 33.30 -58.34
N LYS A 641 43.56 34.40 -57.69
CA LYS A 641 43.58 35.74 -58.27
C LYS A 641 44.98 36.19 -58.66
N ASP A 642 45.99 35.83 -57.87
CA ASP A 642 47.38 36.20 -58.16
C ASP A 642 47.98 35.37 -59.30
N ILE A 643 47.69 34.07 -59.37
CA ILE A 643 48.06 33.24 -60.53
C ILE A 643 47.39 33.74 -61.80
N SER A 644 46.08 34.03 -61.77
CA SER A 644 45.35 34.54 -62.93
C SER A 644 45.98 35.81 -63.52
N LYS A 645 46.38 36.75 -62.66
CA LYS A 645 47.12 37.96 -63.09
C LYS A 645 48.48 37.62 -63.68
N GLU A 646 49.23 36.70 -63.08
CA GLU A 646 50.57 36.34 -63.54
C GLU A 646 50.52 35.58 -64.88
N CYS A 647 49.58 34.65 -65.05
CA CYS A 647 49.32 33.97 -66.33
C CYS A 647 48.99 34.97 -67.45
N ALA A 648 48.10 35.93 -67.17
CA ALA A 648 47.74 36.97 -68.15
C ALA A 648 48.97 37.80 -68.59
N LYS A 649 49.82 38.17 -67.62
CA LYS A 649 51.05 38.93 -67.85
C LYS A 649 52.10 38.12 -68.63
N GLN A 650 52.31 36.85 -68.30
CA GLN A 650 53.26 35.99 -69.03
C GLN A 650 52.76 35.68 -70.44
N MET A 651 51.46 35.49 -70.65
CA MET A 651 50.88 35.30 -71.98
C MET A 651 51.08 36.52 -72.89
N GLU A 652 50.91 37.73 -72.37
CA GLU A 652 51.21 38.97 -73.12
C GLU A 652 52.69 39.04 -73.51
N ARG A 653 53.59 38.71 -72.56
CA ARG A 653 55.03 38.67 -72.79
C ARG A 653 55.42 37.64 -73.86
N ILE A 654 55.01 36.38 -73.72
CA ILE A 654 55.33 35.31 -74.68
C ILE A 654 54.69 35.62 -76.04
N GLY A 655 53.45 36.14 -76.08
CA GLY A 655 52.79 36.55 -77.32
C GLY A 655 53.53 37.68 -78.06
N SER A 656 54.14 38.62 -77.33
CA SER A 656 54.99 39.66 -77.93
C SER A 656 56.30 39.08 -78.50
N LEU A 657 56.93 38.13 -77.81
CA LEU A 657 58.15 37.44 -78.24
C LEU A 657 57.91 36.50 -79.42
N ALA A 658 56.77 35.80 -79.46
CA ALA A 658 56.35 34.96 -80.59
C ALA A 658 56.16 35.79 -81.87
N LYS A 659 55.53 36.96 -81.77
CA LYS A 659 55.42 37.92 -82.89
C LYS A 659 56.79 38.38 -83.39
N LEU A 660 57.72 38.70 -82.48
CA LEU A 660 59.09 39.09 -82.82
C LEU A 660 59.89 37.96 -83.46
N SER A 661 59.78 36.72 -82.95
CA SER A 661 60.41 35.53 -83.52
C SER A 661 59.95 35.24 -84.95
N LYS A 662 58.63 35.34 -85.20
CA LYS A 662 58.04 35.15 -86.54
C LYS A 662 58.57 36.18 -87.54
N ILE A 663 58.68 37.45 -87.13
CA ILE A 663 59.27 38.52 -87.95
C ILE A 663 60.75 38.24 -88.26
N VAL A 664 61.52 37.77 -87.28
CA VAL A 664 62.95 37.43 -87.46
C VAL A 664 63.15 36.22 -88.37
N ASN A 665 62.29 35.20 -88.30
CA ASN A 665 62.35 34.03 -89.19
C ASN A 665 61.92 34.36 -90.62
N GLU A 666 60.87 35.18 -90.82
CA GLU A 666 60.47 35.69 -92.15
C GLU A 666 61.57 36.53 -92.82
N HIS A 667 62.46 37.15 -92.02
CA HIS A 667 63.65 37.87 -92.50
C HIS A 667 64.88 36.98 -92.79
N LYS A 668 64.92 35.74 -92.27
CA LYS A 668 66.01 34.77 -92.53
C LYS A 668 65.76 33.88 -93.75
N GLU A 669 64.50 33.72 -94.18
CA GLU A 669 64.12 32.94 -95.37
C GLU A 669 64.06 33.75 -96.68
N ARG A 670 64.31 35.07 -96.61
CA ARG A 670 64.55 35.95 -97.76
C ARG A 670 66.03 36.19 -97.93
#